data_AF-A0A821Z7B2-F1
#
_entry.id   AF-A0A821Z7B2-F1
#
_cell.length_a   1.000
_cell.length_b   1.000
_cell.length_c   1.000
_cell.angle_alpha   90.00
_cell.angle_beta   90.00
_cell.angle_gamma   90.00
#
_symmetry.space_group_name_H-M   'P 1'
#
loop_
_entity.id
_entity.type
_entity.pdbx_description
1 polymer ?
#
loop_
_entity_poly.entity_id
_entity_poly.type
_entity_poly.pdbx_seq_one_letter_code
_entity_poly.pdbx_strand_id
1 'polypeptide(L)'
;MFTGILFIIITFVRVSANDKISADIPQLNGYYHMPIPGDGNQYVFNIDWSHSFNRYLVTVTGQTLAWATATLNIINNTSVNLVCDNGLSLPGIIQYPTDLPTICWPTSKDFTCWNRLLSNITRIHVINMNHLDVGYNGIPTTGFINNILNIYFHQYFPRAAILAEQIRRISPDDSFVYTTHPWLLSMFFNCPSNFILAGIKLQCPSNDELDLIERAIRIGAITWHAGAMNMQYEWMDERALNLSLDLSVSLAKRFHVPVPCVVSVRDVPGIPMAIIRSLNQYFSQYCSYKPMVTVGVNAGITNFDIPNGLFRWGTSNELNVLATWHSFGYPNNPGSTFTNPGGLSLGDLVIIPQIGVGLAFAFRTDNQGPPMSIAEIHQNHEILRQSYPGARIISSSFQNFLEDVSGISDEFQLFDRDISDLWLQGIGSDPKRVQQYLALQRALNTCFDRHLCTINDDQLIDASRYLIKIPEHTWGLPSVYDQVNWSNEQFQKVINTVQSYNNCRMAWLEQRDFFDMYLNTVRDHPLYSIIQDELSATFINVTRPNLDHFKIVSPTETFVLFRDSSNPIYVSFDKNLGSISNLTRNEKIHWTDENSQLATYVYITYNETDFVQLLNTYGNAGFDKPNSTVNANPVSRVWLPTLKSFYRSRNNENVFLALLNIDTDAINL
;
A
#
# COMPACT_ATOMS: atom_id res chain seq x y z
N MET A 1 58.46 5.93 11.04
CA MET A 1 58.30 4.77 10.13
C MET A 1 57.66 3.65 10.92
N PHE A 2 56.36 3.42 10.73
CA PHE A 2 55.69 2.20 11.17
C PHE A 2 54.85 1.71 9.99
N THR A 3 55.37 0.67 9.34
CA THR A 3 54.70 -0.13 8.32
C THR A 3 53.93 -1.24 9.02
N GLY A 4 52.60 -1.21 8.95
CA GLY A 4 51.72 -2.28 9.43
C GLY A 4 51.13 -3.04 8.25
N ILE A 5 51.53 -4.31 8.10
CA ILE A 5 51.01 -5.26 7.12
C ILE A 5 49.85 -6.03 7.76
N LEU A 6 48.71 -6.09 7.06
CA LEU A 6 47.51 -6.84 7.44
C LEU A 6 47.66 -8.30 6.96
N PHE A 7 47.57 -9.26 7.88
CA PHE A 7 47.41 -10.69 7.55
C PHE A 7 45.94 -11.08 7.70
N ILE A 8 45.35 -11.64 6.64
CA ILE A 8 44.02 -12.26 6.66
C ILE A 8 44.22 -13.78 6.74
N ILE A 9 43.69 -14.40 7.78
CA ILE A 9 43.60 -15.86 7.92
C ILE A 9 42.24 -16.28 7.36
N ILE A 10 42.25 -17.07 6.28
CA ILE A 10 41.06 -17.75 5.74
C ILE A 10 41.09 -19.18 6.26
N THR A 11 40.13 -19.53 7.10
CA THR A 11 39.94 -20.90 7.59
C THR A 11 39.00 -21.64 6.64
N PHE A 12 39.50 -22.67 5.96
CA PHE A 12 38.65 -23.63 5.25
C PHE A 12 38.24 -24.75 6.21
N VAL A 13 36.96 -24.83 6.56
CA VAL A 13 36.41 -25.96 7.31
C VAL A 13 36.06 -27.07 6.32
N ARG A 14 36.76 -28.19 6.39
CA ARG A 14 36.42 -29.43 5.68
C ARG A 14 35.57 -30.28 6.63
N VAL A 15 34.25 -30.29 6.45
CA VAL A 15 33.38 -31.26 7.12
C VAL A 15 33.50 -32.58 6.36
N SER A 16 34.15 -33.58 6.95
CA SER A 16 34.03 -34.97 6.50
C SER A 16 32.89 -35.63 7.29
N ALA A 17 31.73 -35.75 6.66
CA ALA A 17 30.72 -36.70 7.11
C ALA A 17 30.96 -38.01 6.35
N ASN A 18 31.66 -38.95 7.00
CA ASN A 18 31.54 -40.36 6.68
C ASN A 18 30.27 -40.84 7.37
N ASP A 19 29.15 -40.85 6.64
CA ASP A 19 28.03 -41.72 6.97
C ASP A 19 27.38 -42.19 5.66
N LYS A 20 27.23 -43.51 5.57
CA LYS A 20 26.57 -44.21 4.45
C LYS A 20 25.11 -43.75 4.38
N ILE A 21 24.80 -42.90 3.41
CA ILE A 21 23.42 -42.62 3.00
C ILE A 21 23.17 -43.48 1.75
N SER A 22 22.25 -44.44 1.85
CA SER A 22 21.60 -45.03 0.68
C SER A 22 21.07 -43.90 -0.19
N ALA A 23 21.36 -43.92 -1.49
CA ALA A 23 20.96 -42.87 -2.42
C ALA A 23 19.45 -42.60 -2.36
N ASP A 24 19.04 -41.61 -1.58
CA ASP A 24 17.73 -40.98 -1.71
C ASP A 24 17.78 -40.20 -3.03
N ILE A 25 17.20 -40.81 -4.06
CA ILE A 25 16.97 -40.15 -5.34
C ILE A 25 16.15 -38.88 -5.03
N PRO A 26 16.63 -37.66 -5.38
CA PRO A 26 15.84 -36.44 -5.27
C PRO A 26 14.43 -36.67 -5.83
N GLN A 27 13.38 -36.36 -5.06
CA GLN A 27 11.99 -36.48 -5.55
C GLN A 27 11.70 -35.35 -6.54
N LEU A 28 12.00 -35.60 -7.82
CA LEU A 28 11.79 -34.65 -8.92
C LEU A 28 10.51 -34.91 -9.71
N ASN A 29 9.65 -35.82 -9.25
CA ASN A 29 8.38 -36.10 -9.94
C ASN A 29 7.44 -34.89 -9.89
N GLY A 30 6.87 -34.50 -11.03
CA GLY A 30 5.83 -33.49 -11.10
C GLY A 30 6.04 -32.50 -12.22
N TYR A 31 5.17 -31.50 -12.25
CA TYR A 31 5.26 -30.46 -13.27
C TYR A 31 6.26 -29.38 -12.84
N TYR A 32 6.95 -28.78 -13.79
CA TYR A 32 7.93 -27.73 -13.60
C TYR A 32 7.66 -26.61 -14.59
N HIS A 33 7.71 -25.36 -14.13
CA HIS A 33 7.64 -24.20 -15.02
C HIS A 33 9.05 -23.72 -15.36
N MET A 34 9.32 -23.39 -16.63
CA MET A 34 10.54 -22.67 -17.04
C MET A 34 10.18 -21.40 -17.82
N PRO A 35 10.70 -20.22 -17.45
CA PRO A 35 10.75 -19.06 -18.33
C PRO A 35 11.94 -19.20 -19.30
N ILE A 36 11.74 -19.12 -20.62
CA ILE A 36 12.86 -19.12 -21.57
C ILE A 36 13.31 -17.66 -21.85
N PRO A 37 14.57 -17.30 -21.59
CA PRO A 37 15.06 -15.96 -21.92
C PRO A 37 15.02 -15.69 -23.44
N GLY A 38 14.40 -14.58 -23.84
CA GLY A 38 14.48 -14.04 -25.20
C GLY A 38 13.35 -14.42 -26.16
N ASP A 39 12.50 -15.40 -25.83
CA ASP A 39 11.29 -15.71 -26.61
C ASP A 39 9.99 -15.21 -25.96
N GLY A 40 10.07 -14.79 -24.69
CA GLY A 40 8.90 -14.33 -23.91
C GLY A 40 7.92 -15.46 -23.59
N ASN A 41 8.32 -16.72 -23.75
CA ASN A 41 7.49 -17.89 -23.53
C ASN A 41 7.80 -18.56 -22.17
N GLN A 42 6.75 -19.09 -21.53
CA GLN A 42 6.85 -19.99 -20.39
C GLN A 42 6.36 -21.37 -20.79
N TYR A 43 7.02 -22.41 -20.29
CA TYR A 43 6.73 -23.80 -20.62
C TYR A 43 6.49 -24.62 -19.36
N VAL A 44 5.56 -25.56 -19.44
CA VAL A 44 5.33 -26.57 -18.40
C VAL A 44 5.92 -27.89 -18.87
N PHE A 45 6.81 -28.44 -18.04
CA PHE A 45 7.43 -29.74 -18.24
C PHE A 45 6.92 -30.70 -17.20
N ASN A 46 6.44 -31.86 -17.61
CA ASN A 46 6.21 -32.96 -16.70
C ASN A 46 7.48 -33.79 -16.56
N ILE A 47 7.93 -34.00 -15.33
CA ILE A 47 9.10 -34.81 -15.00
C ILE A 47 8.60 -36.06 -14.26
N ASP A 48 8.79 -37.24 -14.83
CA ASP A 48 8.35 -38.51 -14.25
C ASP A 48 9.49 -39.52 -14.17
N TRP A 49 9.66 -40.15 -13.01
CA TRP A 49 10.62 -41.23 -12.83
C TRP A 49 10.17 -42.47 -13.60
N SER A 50 10.97 -42.88 -14.58
CA SER A 50 10.77 -44.15 -15.27
C SER A 50 11.59 -45.26 -14.62
N HIS A 51 10.91 -46.19 -13.96
CA HIS A 51 11.55 -47.40 -13.43
C HIS A 51 12.19 -48.26 -14.53
N SER A 52 11.64 -48.26 -15.75
CA SER A 52 12.17 -49.04 -16.88
C SER A 52 13.50 -48.50 -17.41
N PHE A 53 13.71 -47.19 -17.34
CA PHE A 53 14.91 -46.53 -17.90
C PHE A 53 15.87 -46.00 -16.82
N ASN A 54 15.51 -46.16 -15.54
CA ASN A 54 16.22 -45.69 -14.35
C ASN A 54 16.65 -44.21 -14.46
N ARG A 55 15.74 -43.37 -14.97
CA ARG A 55 15.95 -41.95 -15.22
C ARG A 55 14.62 -41.21 -15.21
N TYR A 56 14.67 -39.89 -15.06
CA TYR A 56 13.50 -39.04 -15.21
C TYR A 56 13.22 -38.78 -16.69
N LEU A 57 11.99 -39.01 -17.13
CA LEU A 57 11.49 -38.61 -18.44
C LEU A 57 10.89 -37.22 -18.33
N VAL A 58 11.20 -36.37 -19.29
CA VAL A 58 10.71 -35.00 -19.37
C VAL A 58 9.87 -34.86 -20.62
N THR A 59 8.61 -34.48 -20.45
CA THR A 59 7.69 -34.18 -21.55
C THR A 59 7.22 -32.74 -21.46
N VAL A 60 7.17 -32.04 -22.58
CA VAL A 60 6.66 -30.66 -22.64
C VAL A 60 5.18 -30.67 -23.04
N THR A 61 4.37 -29.86 -22.38
CA THR A 61 2.98 -29.59 -22.80
C THR A 61 2.90 -28.20 -23.41
N GLY A 62 2.51 -28.10 -24.68
CA GLY A 62 2.43 -26.82 -25.41
C GLY A 62 3.23 -26.83 -26.72
N GLN A 63 3.29 -25.68 -27.42
CA GLN A 63 3.87 -25.54 -28.76
C GLN A 63 5.29 -26.13 -28.92
N THR A 64 5.65 -26.40 -30.18
CA THR A 64 6.87 -27.09 -30.63
C THR A 64 8.15 -26.40 -30.15
N LEU A 65 8.75 -26.93 -29.10
CA LEU A 65 10.18 -26.73 -28.82
C LEU A 65 11.01 -27.46 -29.89
N ALA A 66 12.30 -27.12 -30.01
CA ALA A 66 13.24 -27.85 -30.86
C ALA A 66 13.46 -29.32 -30.44
N TRP A 67 12.84 -29.75 -29.34
CA TRP A 67 12.82 -31.09 -28.79
C TRP A 67 11.43 -31.38 -28.21
N ALA A 68 10.92 -32.60 -28.39
CA ALA A 68 9.59 -32.99 -27.90
C ALA A 68 9.67 -33.75 -26.57
N THR A 69 10.81 -34.40 -26.33
CA THR A 69 11.10 -35.19 -25.13
C THR A 69 12.54 -34.99 -24.69
N ALA A 70 12.79 -35.13 -23.39
CA ALA A 70 14.14 -35.14 -22.84
C ALA A 70 14.26 -36.15 -21.70
N THR A 71 15.49 -36.45 -21.32
CA THR A 71 15.79 -37.27 -20.15
C THR A 71 16.61 -36.47 -19.16
N LEU A 72 16.17 -36.44 -17.91
CA LEU A 72 16.86 -35.76 -16.83
C LEU A 72 17.66 -36.78 -16.03
N ASN A 73 18.98 -36.68 -16.14
CA ASN A 73 19.92 -37.56 -15.44
C ASN A 73 20.42 -36.88 -14.17
N ILE A 74 20.24 -37.53 -13.02
CA ILE A 74 20.81 -37.04 -11.76
C ILE A 74 22.29 -37.41 -11.73
N ILE A 75 23.16 -36.42 -11.59
CA ILE A 75 24.60 -36.62 -11.39
C ILE A 75 24.87 -36.78 -9.90
N ASN A 76 24.27 -35.91 -9.07
CA ASN A 76 24.33 -35.94 -7.61
C ASN A 76 23.15 -35.14 -7.02
N ASN A 77 23.05 -35.03 -5.69
CA ASN A 77 21.94 -34.38 -4.99
C ASN A 77 21.74 -32.89 -5.31
N THR A 78 22.72 -32.26 -5.97
CA THR A 78 22.72 -30.83 -6.34
C THR A 78 22.94 -30.60 -7.83
N SER A 79 23.08 -31.64 -8.65
CA SER A 79 23.44 -31.52 -10.06
C SER A 79 22.69 -32.51 -10.94
N VAL A 80 22.17 -32.00 -12.05
CA VAL A 80 21.42 -32.77 -13.06
C VAL A 80 21.94 -32.46 -14.46
N ASN A 81 21.62 -33.31 -15.41
CA ASN A 81 21.89 -33.08 -16.84
C ASN A 81 20.65 -33.43 -17.65
N LEU A 82 20.08 -32.44 -18.33
CA LEU A 82 18.96 -32.63 -19.25
C LEU A 82 19.51 -32.97 -20.63
N VAL A 83 19.09 -34.12 -21.17
CA VAL A 83 19.47 -34.59 -22.50
C VAL A 83 18.22 -34.64 -23.37
N CYS A 84 18.11 -33.70 -24.30
CA CYS A 84 16.99 -33.57 -25.23
C CYS A 84 17.10 -34.58 -26.38
N ASP A 85 15.97 -34.95 -26.98
CA ASP A 85 15.89 -35.88 -28.12
C ASP A 85 16.64 -35.39 -29.38
N ASN A 86 16.83 -34.08 -29.52
CA ASN A 86 17.64 -33.46 -30.58
C ASN A 86 19.16 -33.50 -30.30
N GLY A 87 19.60 -34.14 -29.21
CA GLY A 87 21.01 -34.29 -28.84
C GLY A 87 21.59 -33.16 -28.01
N LEU A 88 20.82 -32.11 -27.70
CA LEU A 88 21.25 -31.04 -26.79
C LEU A 88 21.39 -31.58 -25.36
N SER A 89 22.54 -31.32 -24.72
CA SER A 89 22.79 -31.64 -23.31
C SER A 89 23.03 -30.36 -22.53
N LEU A 90 22.24 -30.15 -21.48
CA LEU A 90 22.33 -28.98 -20.60
C LEU A 90 22.68 -29.46 -19.19
N PRO A 91 23.83 -29.05 -18.62
CA PRO A 91 24.16 -29.32 -17.23
C PRO A 91 23.49 -28.29 -16.31
N GLY A 92 22.92 -28.72 -15.18
CA GLY A 92 22.14 -27.89 -14.29
C GLY A 92 22.32 -28.25 -12.82
N ILE A 93 21.76 -27.42 -11.96
CA ILE A 93 21.82 -27.53 -10.51
C ILE A 93 20.43 -27.70 -9.92
N ILE A 94 20.31 -28.52 -8.87
CA ILE A 94 19.09 -28.60 -8.06
C ILE A 94 19.29 -27.69 -6.85
N GLN A 95 18.36 -26.77 -6.65
CA GLN A 95 18.25 -25.93 -5.46
C GLN A 95 16.96 -26.26 -4.71
N TYR A 96 16.96 -26.09 -3.38
CA TYR A 96 15.78 -26.27 -2.53
C TYR A 96 15.53 -24.96 -1.77
N PRO A 97 15.07 -23.89 -2.45
CA PRO A 97 14.85 -22.59 -1.82
C PRO A 97 13.64 -22.59 -0.86
N THR A 98 12.72 -23.54 -1.08
CA THR A 98 11.61 -23.95 -0.20
C THR A 98 11.53 -25.48 -0.29
N ASP A 99 10.64 -26.18 0.41
CA ASP A 99 10.58 -27.67 0.47
C ASP A 99 10.41 -28.39 -0.90
N LEU A 100 10.42 -27.66 -2.02
CA LEU A 100 10.37 -28.15 -3.39
C LEU A 100 11.68 -27.91 -4.15
N PRO A 101 12.11 -28.86 -5.00
CA PRO A 101 13.28 -28.68 -5.86
C PRO A 101 13.01 -27.68 -7.00
N THR A 102 13.93 -26.73 -7.16
CA THR A 102 14.09 -25.90 -8.36
C THR A 102 15.28 -26.42 -9.17
N ILE A 103 15.13 -26.57 -10.49
CA ILE A 103 16.20 -27.05 -11.37
C ILE A 103 16.72 -25.89 -12.24
N CYS A 104 17.94 -25.43 -12.03
CA CYS A 104 18.50 -24.28 -12.76
C CYS A 104 19.58 -24.66 -13.75
N TRP A 105 19.60 -23.99 -14.91
CA TRP A 105 20.61 -24.15 -15.94
C TRP A 105 21.41 -22.83 -16.07
N PRO A 106 22.75 -22.88 -16.14
CA PRO A 106 23.54 -21.72 -16.51
C PRO A 106 23.37 -21.47 -18.00
N THR A 107 22.78 -20.33 -18.38
CA THR A 107 22.83 -19.85 -19.77
C THR A 107 23.90 -18.76 -19.91
N SER A 108 24.26 -18.41 -21.14
CA SER A 108 25.33 -17.42 -21.42
C SER A 108 24.99 -15.99 -20.99
N LYS A 109 23.76 -15.72 -20.54
CA LYS A 109 23.32 -14.41 -20.04
C LYS A 109 22.63 -14.43 -18.67
N ASP A 110 21.90 -15.51 -18.30
CA ASP A 110 21.17 -15.62 -17.03
C ASP A 110 21.09 -17.07 -16.48
N PHE A 111 20.74 -17.26 -15.21
CA PHE A 111 20.31 -18.56 -14.69
C PHE A 111 18.84 -18.80 -15.06
N THR A 112 18.54 -19.85 -15.81
CA THR A 112 17.16 -20.24 -16.11
C THR A 112 16.71 -21.35 -15.17
N CYS A 113 15.75 -21.07 -14.30
CA CYS A 113 15.31 -22.00 -13.25
C CYS A 113 13.91 -22.58 -13.54
N TRP A 114 13.81 -23.89 -13.40
CA TRP A 114 12.58 -24.66 -13.48
C TRP A 114 12.00 -24.79 -12.09
N ASN A 115 10.84 -24.19 -11.82
CA ASN A 115 10.22 -24.29 -10.50
C ASN A 115 9.14 -25.38 -10.51
N ARG A 116 9.23 -26.34 -9.59
CA ARG A 116 8.23 -27.41 -9.46
C ARG A 116 6.87 -26.78 -9.12
N LEU A 117 5.88 -27.05 -9.96
CA LEU A 117 4.49 -26.77 -9.70
C LEU A 117 3.99 -27.71 -8.61
N LEU A 118 3.28 -27.13 -7.64
CA LEU A 118 2.68 -27.86 -6.54
C LEU A 118 1.49 -28.69 -7.05
N SER A 119 1.72 -29.98 -7.29
CA SER A 119 0.68 -30.91 -7.75
C SER A 119 -0.41 -31.20 -6.72
N ASN A 120 -0.22 -30.76 -5.47
CA ASN A 120 -1.22 -30.84 -4.41
C ASN A 120 -2.18 -29.64 -4.36
N ILE A 121 -2.02 -28.63 -5.22
CA ILE A 121 -3.00 -27.54 -5.29
C ILE A 121 -4.23 -28.04 -6.04
N THR A 122 -5.34 -28.12 -5.33
CA THR A 122 -6.61 -28.65 -5.83
C THR A 122 -7.64 -27.55 -6.08
N ARG A 123 -7.45 -26.34 -5.53
CA ARG A 123 -8.37 -25.21 -5.68
C ARG A 123 -7.65 -23.88 -5.69
N ILE A 124 -8.07 -22.98 -6.57
CA ILE A 124 -7.60 -21.59 -6.61
C ILE A 124 -8.77 -20.62 -6.58
N HIS A 125 -8.80 -19.76 -5.57
CA HIS A 125 -9.73 -18.64 -5.43
C HIS A 125 -9.22 -17.46 -6.24
N VAL A 126 -9.92 -17.12 -7.33
CA VAL A 126 -9.61 -15.97 -8.17
C VAL A 126 -10.44 -14.78 -7.73
N ILE A 127 -9.78 -13.75 -7.22
CA ILE A 127 -10.43 -12.50 -6.82
C ILE A 127 -10.42 -11.55 -8.01
N ASN A 128 -11.59 -11.29 -8.59
CA ASN A 128 -11.75 -10.28 -9.64
C ASN A 128 -12.08 -8.94 -8.99
N MET A 129 -11.21 -7.96 -9.16
CA MET A 129 -11.32 -6.64 -8.56
C MET A 129 -10.56 -5.64 -9.43
N ASN A 130 -10.62 -4.35 -9.10
CA ASN A 130 -9.65 -3.39 -9.57
C ASN A 130 -9.24 -2.46 -8.43
N HIS A 131 -8.10 -1.80 -8.59
CA HIS A 131 -7.67 -0.76 -7.67
C HIS A 131 -8.61 0.45 -7.75
N LEU A 132 -9.08 0.91 -6.59
CA LEU A 132 -9.95 2.08 -6.48
C LEU A 132 -9.14 3.25 -5.94
N ASP A 133 -9.17 4.32 -6.72
CA ASP A 133 -8.70 5.63 -6.30
C ASP A 133 -9.84 6.63 -6.44
N VAL A 134 -10.29 7.17 -5.32
CA VAL A 134 -11.41 8.11 -5.34
C VAL A 134 -10.86 9.52 -5.57
N GLY A 135 -10.68 9.87 -6.84
CA GLY A 135 -10.12 11.16 -7.28
C GLY A 135 -8.77 11.06 -8.00
N TYR A 136 -8.57 9.98 -8.75
CA TYR A 136 -7.38 9.74 -9.56
C TYR A 136 -7.75 9.26 -10.98
N ASN A 137 -6.80 9.33 -11.91
CA ASN A 137 -6.98 8.88 -13.30
C ASN A 137 -7.18 7.34 -13.39
N GLY A 138 -7.15 6.81 -14.60
CA GLY A 138 -7.47 5.39 -14.89
C GLY A 138 -8.78 5.19 -15.67
N ILE A 139 -9.50 6.30 -15.89
CA ILE A 139 -10.67 6.38 -16.77
C ILE A 139 -10.38 7.27 -17.98
N PRO A 140 -11.23 7.26 -19.04
CA PRO A 140 -11.00 8.06 -20.26
C PRO A 140 -11.03 9.59 -20.06
N THR A 141 -11.64 10.07 -18.97
CA THR A 141 -11.70 11.49 -18.62
C THR A 141 -10.75 11.81 -17.47
N THR A 142 -10.61 13.09 -17.11
CA THR A 142 -9.89 13.46 -15.89
C THR A 142 -10.53 12.78 -14.69
N GLY A 143 -9.70 12.14 -13.87
CA GLY A 143 -10.07 11.36 -12.71
C GLY A 143 -10.63 12.13 -11.52
N PHE A 144 -11.51 13.10 -11.76
CA PHE A 144 -12.25 13.75 -10.67
C PHE A 144 -13.21 12.78 -10.02
N ILE A 145 -13.45 12.96 -8.72
CA ILE A 145 -14.20 12.01 -7.88
C ILE A 145 -15.55 11.65 -8.49
N ASN A 146 -16.34 12.63 -8.94
CA ASN A 146 -17.66 12.34 -9.51
C ASN A 146 -17.61 11.67 -10.88
N ASN A 147 -16.54 11.85 -11.67
CA ASN A 147 -16.37 11.06 -12.89
C ASN A 147 -16.12 9.59 -12.57
N ILE A 148 -15.31 9.32 -11.53
CA ILE A 148 -15.05 7.97 -11.03
C ILE A 148 -16.35 7.35 -10.51
N LEU A 149 -17.06 8.01 -9.61
CA LEU A 149 -18.31 7.48 -9.07
C LEU A 149 -19.35 7.21 -10.17
N ASN A 150 -19.53 8.13 -11.13
CA ASN A 150 -20.47 7.97 -12.22
C ASN A 150 -20.16 6.74 -13.10
N ILE A 151 -18.88 6.48 -13.41
CA ILE A 151 -18.53 5.28 -14.20
C ILE A 151 -18.75 3.99 -13.40
N TYR A 152 -18.51 4.01 -12.09
CA TYR A 152 -18.81 2.87 -11.22
C TYR A 152 -20.31 2.56 -11.21
N PHE A 153 -21.13 3.60 -11.02
CA PHE A 153 -22.57 3.45 -10.84
C PHE A 153 -23.26 3.00 -12.13
N HIS A 154 -22.90 3.61 -13.27
CA HIS A 154 -23.65 3.42 -14.52
C HIS A 154 -23.01 2.44 -15.50
N GLN A 155 -21.75 2.06 -15.30
CA GLN A 155 -21.06 1.15 -16.22
C GLN A 155 -20.48 -0.07 -15.52
N TYR A 156 -19.71 0.12 -14.44
CA TYR A 156 -18.95 -0.99 -13.86
C TYR A 156 -19.81 -1.94 -13.04
N PHE A 157 -20.65 -1.46 -12.11
CA PHE A 157 -21.54 -2.35 -11.38
C PHE A 157 -22.53 -3.07 -12.32
N PRO A 158 -23.21 -2.39 -13.27
CA PRO A 158 -24.06 -3.08 -14.23
C PRO A 158 -23.30 -4.10 -15.08
N ARG A 159 -22.10 -3.76 -15.58
CA ARG A 159 -21.26 -4.71 -16.36
C ARG A 159 -20.91 -5.95 -15.55
N ALA A 160 -20.49 -5.81 -14.30
CA ALA A 160 -20.16 -6.94 -13.44
C ALA A 160 -21.37 -7.86 -13.23
N ALA A 161 -22.55 -7.29 -12.94
CA ALA A 161 -23.79 -8.03 -12.77
C ALA A 161 -24.19 -8.79 -14.06
N ILE A 162 -24.14 -8.10 -15.21
CA ILE A 162 -24.50 -8.68 -16.51
C ILE A 162 -23.54 -9.80 -16.91
N LEU A 163 -22.22 -9.63 -16.72
CA LEU A 163 -21.24 -10.68 -16.99
C LEU A 163 -21.52 -11.93 -16.16
N ALA A 164 -21.85 -11.77 -14.87
CA ALA A 164 -22.21 -12.88 -14.01
C ALA A 164 -23.49 -13.61 -14.47
N GLU A 165 -24.52 -12.87 -14.87
CA GLU A 165 -25.74 -13.47 -15.43
C GLU A 165 -25.47 -14.23 -16.73
N GLN A 166 -24.65 -13.67 -17.62
CA GLN A 166 -24.31 -14.30 -18.90
C GLN A 166 -23.51 -15.60 -18.68
N ILE A 167 -22.52 -15.59 -17.78
CA ILE A 167 -21.74 -16.79 -17.45
C ILE A 167 -22.64 -17.90 -16.91
N ARG A 168 -23.53 -17.61 -15.95
CA ARG A 168 -24.47 -18.61 -15.42
C ARG A 168 -25.44 -19.16 -16.46
N ARG A 169 -25.79 -18.38 -17.48
CA ARG A 169 -26.63 -18.86 -18.60
C ARG A 169 -25.88 -19.80 -19.54
N ILE A 170 -24.59 -19.56 -19.76
CA ILE A 170 -23.74 -20.36 -20.64
C ILE A 170 -23.28 -21.65 -19.94
N SER A 171 -22.91 -21.53 -18.67
CA SER A 171 -22.40 -22.61 -17.83
C SER A 171 -23.02 -22.47 -16.44
N PRO A 172 -24.14 -23.16 -16.16
CA PRO A 172 -24.86 -23.03 -14.88
C PRO A 172 -24.03 -23.34 -13.64
N ASP A 173 -22.97 -24.15 -13.80
CA ASP A 173 -22.04 -24.54 -12.74
C ASP A 173 -20.87 -23.54 -12.56
N ASP A 174 -20.69 -22.60 -13.49
CA ASP A 174 -19.68 -21.54 -13.38
C ASP A 174 -20.25 -20.28 -12.73
N SER A 175 -19.41 -19.65 -11.92
CA SER A 175 -19.71 -18.36 -11.29
C SER A 175 -18.65 -17.33 -11.63
N PHE A 176 -19.10 -16.10 -11.81
CA PHE A 176 -18.25 -14.91 -11.76
C PHE A 176 -18.63 -14.07 -10.54
N VAL A 177 -17.60 -13.64 -9.81
CA VAL A 177 -17.71 -12.84 -8.60
C VAL A 177 -16.79 -11.63 -8.78
N TYR A 178 -17.38 -10.44 -8.69
CA TYR A 178 -16.64 -9.18 -8.68
C TYR A 178 -16.61 -8.62 -7.26
N THR A 179 -15.40 -8.41 -6.74
CA THR A 179 -15.15 -7.81 -5.43
C THR A 179 -14.98 -6.30 -5.59
N THR A 180 -15.68 -5.52 -4.77
CA THR A 180 -15.58 -4.06 -4.74
C THR A 180 -15.44 -3.53 -3.30
N HIS A 181 -15.53 -2.21 -3.15
CA HIS A 181 -15.36 -1.50 -1.90
C HIS A 181 -16.72 -1.14 -1.27
N PRO A 182 -16.93 -1.40 0.03
CA PRO A 182 -18.21 -1.13 0.67
C PRO A 182 -18.54 0.38 0.72
N TRP A 183 -17.56 1.28 0.73
CA TRP A 183 -17.86 2.71 0.63
C TRP A 183 -18.52 3.08 -0.70
N LEU A 184 -18.06 2.53 -1.84
CA LEU A 184 -18.68 2.76 -3.14
C LEU A 184 -20.11 2.24 -3.20
N LEU A 185 -20.35 1.02 -2.72
CA LEU A 185 -21.70 0.46 -2.66
C LEU A 185 -22.60 1.27 -1.73
N SER A 186 -22.05 1.74 -0.60
CA SER A 186 -22.78 2.60 0.32
C SER A 186 -23.19 3.92 -0.32
N MET A 187 -22.30 4.55 -1.10
CA MET A 187 -22.61 5.75 -1.90
C MET A 187 -23.61 5.45 -3.04
N PHE A 188 -23.53 4.28 -3.68
CA PHE A 188 -24.45 3.87 -4.74
C PHE A 188 -25.89 3.74 -4.22
N PHE A 189 -26.08 3.01 -3.11
CA PHE A 189 -27.39 2.75 -2.54
C PHE A 189 -27.96 3.89 -1.69
N ASN A 190 -27.15 4.90 -1.35
CA ASN A 190 -27.53 6.08 -0.57
C ASN A 190 -27.04 7.35 -1.27
N CYS A 191 -27.28 7.43 -2.57
CA CYS A 191 -26.72 8.48 -3.41
C CYS A 191 -27.24 9.88 -3.04
N PRO A 192 -26.35 10.84 -2.70
CA PRO A 192 -26.74 12.21 -2.41
C PRO A 192 -27.13 12.98 -3.69
N SER A 193 -28.37 13.49 -3.75
CA SER A 193 -28.95 14.12 -4.95
C SER A 193 -28.29 15.45 -5.37
N ASN A 194 -27.62 16.15 -4.44
CA ASN A 194 -26.96 17.44 -4.64
C ASN A 194 -25.45 17.36 -4.38
N PHE A 195 -24.81 16.30 -4.85
CA PHE A 195 -23.38 16.08 -4.68
C PHE A 195 -22.61 16.56 -5.92
N ILE A 196 -21.93 17.70 -5.77
CA ILE A 196 -21.17 18.35 -6.84
C ILE A 196 -19.73 18.57 -6.35
N LEU A 197 -18.76 18.05 -7.10
CA LEU A 197 -17.33 18.18 -6.84
C LEU A 197 -16.63 18.56 -8.14
N ALA A 198 -15.67 19.48 -8.08
CA ALA A 198 -14.97 20.01 -9.25
C ALA A 198 -15.92 20.46 -10.40
N GLY A 199 -17.13 20.92 -10.07
CA GLY A 199 -18.17 21.33 -11.02
C GLY A 199 -18.91 20.18 -11.71
N ILE A 200 -18.65 18.93 -11.34
CA ILE A 200 -19.27 17.72 -11.89
C ILE A 200 -20.32 17.23 -10.91
N LYS A 201 -21.53 16.92 -11.39
CA LYS A 201 -22.61 16.35 -10.58
C LYS A 201 -22.51 14.83 -10.53
N LEU A 202 -22.69 14.25 -9.34
CA LEU A 202 -22.92 12.81 -9.17
C LEU A 202 -24.30 12.44 -9.74
N GLN A 203 -24.31 11.45 -10.61
CA GLN A 203 -25.51 10.90 -11.22
C GLN A 203 -25.95 9.72 -10.36
N CYS A 204 -27.10 9.86 -9.69
CA CYS A 204 -27.62 8.78 -8.86
C CYS A 204 -28.17 7.64 -9.71
N PRO A 205 -28.01 6.37 -9.27
CA PRO A 205 -28.51 5.23 -10.01
C PRO A 205 -30.03 5.26 -10.13
N SER A 206 -30.52 4.75 -11.25
CA SER A 206 -31.93 4.49 -11.49
C SER A 206 -32.43 3.31 -10.62
N ASN A 207 -33.75 3.17 -10.48
CA ASN A 207 -34.35 2.02 -9.77
C ASN A 207 -33.95 0.69 -10.42
N ASP A 208 -33.87 0.63 -11.75
CA ASP A 208 -33.47 -0.59 -12.48
C ASP A 208 -32.01 -0.98 -12.17
N GLU A 209 -31.11 0.00 -12.05
CA GLU A 209 -29.73 -0.21 -11.64
C GLU A 209 -29.65 -0.66 -10.18
N LEU A 210 -30.39 0.00 -9.27
CA LEU A 210 -30.47 -0.41 -7.86
C LEU A 210 -30.93 -1.87 -7.73
N ASP A 211 -31.99 -2.25 -8.43
CA ASP A 211 -32.54 -3.61 -8.41
C ASP A 211 -31.58 -4.63 -9.04
N LEU A 212 -30.89 -4.27 -10.13
CA LEU A 212 -29.89 -5.12 -10.76
C LEU A 212 -28.75 -5.43 -9.80
N ILE A 213 -28.20 -4.42 -9.13
CA ILE A 213 -27.06 -4.60 -8.23
C ILE A 213 -27.49 -5.31 -6.95
N GLU A 214 -28.68 -5.01 -6.41
CA GLU A 214 -29.22 -5.76 -5.26
C GLU A 214 -29.35 -7.26 -5.57
N ARG A 215 -29.92 -7.63 -6.73
CA ARG A 215 -29.99 -9.04 -7.15
C ARG A 215 -28.60 -9.65 -7.29
N ALA A 216 -27.67 -8.95 -7.95
CA ALA A 216 -26.30 -9.41 -8.13
C ALA A 216 -25.59 -9.66 -6.79
N ILE A 217 -25.80 -8.82 -5.78
CA ILE A 217 -25.28 -9.02 -4.43
C ILE A 217 -25.90 -10.25 -3.78
N ARG A 218 -27.23 -10.38 -3.77
CA ARG A 218 -27.94 -11.49 -3.12
C ARG A 218 -27.55 -12.85 -3.68
N ILE A 219 -27.24 -12.93 -4.97
CA ILE A 219 -26.80 -14.17 -5.61
C ILE A 219 -25.27 -14.38 -5.54
N GLY A 220 -24.52 -13.48 -4.90
CA GLY A 220 -23.06 -13.57 -4.74
C GLY A 220 -22.24 -13.19 -5.98
N ALA A 221 -22.83 -12.53 -6.98
CA ALA A 221 -22.12 -12.06 -8.18
C ALA A 221 -21.32 -10.77 -7.94
N ILE A 222 -21.78 -9.93 -7.01
CA ILE A 222 -21.04 -8.77 -6.51
C ILE A 222 -20.84 -8.96 -5.01
N THR A 223 -19.61 -8.77 -4.55
CA THR A 223 -19.21 -8.88 -3.14
C THR A 223 -18.25 -7.75 -2.78
N TRP A 224 -17.85 -7.67 -1.51
CA TRP A 224 -16.90 -6.67 -1.02
C TRP A 224 -16.07 -7.23 0.13
N HIS A 225 -14.94 -6.58 0.39
CA HIS A 225 -14.11 -6.84 1.57
C HIS A 225 -14.51 -5.92 2.74
N ALA A 226 -13.97 -6.14 3.93
CA ALA A 226 -14.38 -5.45 5.15
C ALA A 226 -13.95 -3.97 5.23
N GLY A 227 -12.76 -3.63 4.72
CA GLY A 227 -12.27 -2.24 4.71
C GLY A 227 -13.07 -1.33 3.77
N ALA A 228 -13.28 -0.06 4.15
CA ALA A 228 -14.11 0.88 3.38
C ALA A 228 -13.62 1.15 1.96
N MET A 229 -12.34 1.46 1.82
CA MET A 229 -11.57 1.79 0.60
C MET A 229 -10.10 1.34 0.82
N ASN A 230 -9.19 1.81 -0.03
CA ASN A 230 -7.75 1.76 0.23
C ASN A 230 -7.36 2.81 1.29
N MET A 231 -7.43 2.39 2.56
CA MET A 231 -7.29 3.28 3.71
C MET A 231 -5.83 3.45 4.14
N GLN A 232 -5.48 4.65 4.56
CA GLN A 232 -4.31 4.93 5.40
C GLN A 232 -4.71 4.82 6.88
N TYR A 233 -4.64 3.60 7.41
CA TYR A 233 -5.17 3.26 8.73
C TYR A 233 -4.46 3.95 9.89
N GLU A 234 -3.20 4.34 9.73
CA GLU A 234 -2.42 5.12 10.69
C GLU A 234 -3.00 6.51 10.97
N TRP A 235 -3.89 7.01 10.10
CA TRP A 235 -4.57 8.28 10.29
C TRP A 235 -5.90 8.17 11.04
N MET A 236 -6.35 6.95 11.32
CA MET A 236 -7.66 6.66 11.89
C MET A 236 -7.52 6.26 13.36
N ASP A 237 -8.28 6.93 14.24
CA ASP A 237 -8.53 6.43 15.58
C ASP A 237 -9.50 5.24 15.55
N GLU A 238 -9.67 4.59 16.70
CA GLU A 238 -10.50 3.39 16.81
C GLU A 238 -11.97 3.64 16.41
N ARG A 239 -12.50 4.83 16.65
CA ARG A 239 -13.89 5.15 16.33
C ARG A 239 -14.06 5.38 14.83
N ALA A 240 -13.14 6.09 14.19
CA ALA A 240 -13.10 6.22 12.73
C ALA A 240 -12.91 4.86 12.05
N LEU A 241 -12.04 4.00 12.60
CA LEU A 241 -11.87 2.63 12.10
C LEU A 241 -13.18 1.83 12.18
N ASN A 242 -13.86 1.85 13.33
CA ASN A 242 -15.12 1.12 13.49
C ASN A 242 -16.20 1.63 12.53
N LEU A 243 -16.35 2.96 12.38
CA LEU A 243 -17.29 3.54 11.40
C LEU A 243 -16.96 3.13 9.96
N SER A 244 -15.68 3.00 9.61
CA SER A 244 -15.24 2.49 8.31
C SER A 244 -15.67 1.05 8.08
N LEU A 245 -15.50 0.18 9.08
CA LEU A 245 -15.93 -1.22 9.02
C LEU A 245 -17.45 -1.39 9.07
N ASP A 246 -18.16 -0.48 9.75
CA ASP A 246 -19.62 -0.48 9.85
C ASP A 246 -20.31 -0.30 8.49
N LEU A 247 -19.67 0.37 7.52
CA LEU A 247 -20.17 0.45 6.14
C LEU A 247 -20.35 -0.95 5.53
N SER A 248 -19.37 -1.83 5.74
CA SER A 248 -19.40 -3.20 5.24
C SER A 248 -20.46 -4.05 5.96
N VAL A 249 -20.52 -3.94 7.30
CA VAL A 249 -21.50 -4.65 8.13
C VAL A 249 -22.93 -4.21 7.78
N SER A 250 -23.15 -2.93 7.56
CA SER A 250 -24.47 -2.37 7.23
C SER A 250 -24.98 -2.87 5.88
N LEU A 251 -24.10 -2.97 4.88
CA LEU A 251 -24.44 -3.59 3.60
C LEU A 251 -24.78 -5.07 3.75
N ALA A 252 -24.00 -5.81 4.55
CA ALA A 252 -24.24 -7.23 4.79
C ALA A 252 -25.60 -7.48 5.45
N LYS A 253 -25.94 -6.67 6.46
CA LYS A 253 -27.26 -6.67 7.11
C LYS A 253 -28.38 -6.32 6.13
N ARG A 254 -28.23 -5.26 5.32
CA ARG A 254 -29.22 -4.80 4.32
C ARG A 254 -29.58 -5.90 3.32
N PHE A 255 -28.57 -6.63 2.82
CA PHE A 255 -28.77 -7.63 1.78
C PHE A 255 -28.88 -9.07 2.29
N HIS A 256 -28.82 -9.27 3.61
CA HIS A 256 -28.85 -10.59 4.26
C HIS A 256 -27.76 -11.53 3.74
N VAL A 257 -26.55 -11.01 3.60
CA VAL A 257 -25.34 -11.77 3.22
C VAL A 257 -24.36 -11.84 4.40
N PRO A 258 -23.42 -12.79 4.43
CA PRO A 258 -22.40 -12.86 5.49
C PRO A 258 -21.56 -11.59 5.59
N VAL A 259 -21.18 -11.24 6.83
CA VAL A 259 -20.25 -10.13 7.08
C VAL A 259 -18.84 -10.55 6.68
N PRO A 260 -18.16 -9.82 5.77
CA PRO A 260 -16.77 -10.14 5.43
C PRO A 260 -15.84 -9.74 6.57
N CYS A 261 -14.85 -10.60 6.85
CA CYS A 261 -13.83 -10.40 7.90
C CYS A 261 -12.41 -10.31 7.33
N VAL A 262 -12.31 -9.89 6.07
CA VAL A 262 -11.03 -9.63 5.40
C VAL A 262 -10.91 -8.15 5.07
N VAL A 263 -9.91 -7.48 5.61
CA VAL A 263 -9.52 -6.13 5.19
C VAL A 263 -8.54 -6.25 4.03
N SER A 264 -8.84 -5.62 2.90
CA SER A 264 -7.95 -5.56 1.74
C SER A 264 -7.52 -4.11 1.53
N VAL A 265 -6.22 -3.88 1.38
CA VAL A 265 -5.65 -2.57 1.05
C VAL A 265 -4.70 -2.74 -0.12
N ARG A 266 -4.79 -1.84 -1.08
CA ARG A 266 -3.94 -1.78 -2.25
C ARG A 266 -3.28 -0.41 -2.29
N ASP A 267 -2.05 -0.40 -2.78
CA ASP A 267 -1.23 0.79 -2.99
C ASP A 267 -0.70 1.49 -1.74
N VAL A 268 -1.31 1.27 -0.57
CA VAL A 268 -0.72 1.63 0.73
C VAL A 268 0.21 0.49 1.20
N PRO A 269 1.54 0.70 1.27
CA PRO A 269 2.53 -0.33 1.58
C PRO A 269 2.35 -1.01 2.94
N GLY A 270 1.93 -0.24 3.94
CA GLY A 270 1.95 -0.68 5.32
C GLY A 270 0.67 -0.37 6.09
N ILE A 271 0.49 -1.06 7.20
CA ILE A 271 -0.58 -0.88 8.18
C ILE A 271 0.08 -0.96 9.57
N PRO A 272 -0.20 -0.03 10.49
CA PRO A 272 0.40 -0.07 11.83
C PRO A 272 -0.16 -1.24 12.63
N MET A 273 0.73 -1.98 13.32
CA MET A 273 0.38 -3.13 14.17
C MET A 273 -0.63 -2.79 15.26
N ALA A 274 -0.70 -1.53 15.68
CA ALA A 274 -1.66 -1.03 16.66
C ALA A 274 -3.12 -1.37 16.29
N ILE A 275 -3.44 -1.53 15.00
CA ILE A 275 -4.80 -1.84 14.53
C ILE A 275 -5.26 -3.26 14.91
N ILE A 276 -4.34 -4.20 15.13
CA ILE A 276 -4.65 -5.63 15.29
C ILE A 276 -5.62 -5.89 16.43
N ARG A 277 -5.46 -5.16 17.54
CA ARG A 277 -6.36 -5.27 18.69
C ARG A 277 -7.77 -4.84 18.32
N SER A 278 -7.91 -3.68 17.69
CA SER A 278 -9.21 -3.15 17.29
C SER A 278 -9.88 -4.05 16.25
N LEU A 279 -9.14 -4.61 15.27
CA LEU A 279 -9.71 -5.58 14.31
C LEU A 279 -10.21 -6.84 15.02
N ASN A 280 -9.41 -7.45 15.89
CA ASN A 280 -9.82 -8.65 16.63
C ASN A 280 -11.07 -8.39 17.48
N GLN A 281 -11.08 -7.29 18.23
CA GLN A 281 -12.22 -6.90 19.06
C GLN A 281 -13.47 -6.64 18.22
N TYR A 282 -13.35 -5.87 17.14
CA TYR A 282 -14.46 -5.54 16.27
C TYR A 282 -15.06 -6.80 15.62
N PHE A 283 -14.24 -7.63 14.98
CA PHE A 283 -14.72 -8.79 14.24
C PHE A 283 -15.15 -9.97 15.11
N SER A 284 -14.76 -10.04 16.38
CA SER A 284 -15.25 -11.05 17.32
C SER A 284 -16.77 -11.07 17.50
N GLN A 285 -17.43 -9.96 17.15
CA GLN A 285 -18.89 -9.81 17.19
C GLN A 285 -19.60 -10.41 15.97
N TYR A 286 -18.87 -10.65 14.88
CA TYR A 286 -19.43 -10.98 13.57
C TYR A 286 -18.90 -12.27 12.96
N CYS A 287 -17.68 -12.69 13.33
CA CYS A 287 -17.01 -13.84 12.73
C CYS A 287 -16.47 -14.80 13.80
N SER A 288 -16.52 -16.09 13.50
CA SER A 288 -15.97 -17.17 14.33
C SER A 288 -14.47 -17.41 14.16
N TYR A 289 -13.83 -16.65 13.26
CA TYR A 289 -12.43 -16.81 12.89
C TYR A 289 -11.66 -15.52 13.15
N LYS A 290 -10.33 -15.63 13.24
CA LYS A 290 -9.47 -14.45 13.22
C LYS A 290 -9.65 -13.69 11.90
N PRO A 291 -9.74 -12.35 11.92
CA PRO A 291 -9.83 -11.59 10.70
C PRO A 291 -8.53 -11.71 9.90
N MET A 292 -8.62 -11.38 8.61
CA MET A 292 -7.47 -11.40 7.71
C MET A 292 -7.20 -10.01 7.13
N VAL A 293 -5.94 -9.71 6.89
CA VAL A 293 -5.46 -8.52 6.20
C VAL A 293 -4.74 -8.97 4.93
N THR A 294 -5.09 -8.37 3.80
CA THR A 294 -4.33 -8.54 2.55
C THR A 294 -3.85 -7.18 2.07
N VAL A 295 -2.56 -7.05 1.81
CA VAL A 295 -1.96 -5.81 1.30
C VAL A 295 -1.33 -6.04 -0.05
N GLY A 296 -1.47 -5.07 -0.96
CA GLY A 296 -0.68 -4.97 -2.18
C GLY A 296 0.14 -3.70 -2.12
N VAL A 297 1.47 -3.83 -2.24
CA VAL A 297 2.41 -2.73 -2.04
C VAL A 297 2.62 -1.98 -3.37
N ASN A 298 2.56 -0.64 -3.36
CA ASN A 298 2.88 0.17 -4.55
C ASN A 298 4.26 -0.24 -5.12
N ALA A 299 4.35 -0.41 -6.44
CA ALA A 299 5.58 -0.84 -7.11
C ALA A 299 6.74 0.18 -7.02
N GLY A 300 6.44 1.43 -6.65
CA GLY A 300 7.39 2.50 -6.38
C GLY A 300 8.03 2.44 -4.98
N ILE A 301 7.66 1.47 -4.14
CA ILE A 301 8.26 1.24 -2.82
C ILE A 301 9.02 -0.10 -2.82
N THR A 302 10.13 -0.16 -2.07
CA THR A 302 10.94 -1.37 -1.89
C THR A 302 10.24 -2.37 -0.96
N ASN A 303 10.60 -3.65 -1.07
CA ASN A 303 9.97 -4.70 -0.29
C ASN A 303 10.22 -4.58 1.22
N PHE A 304 9.22 -5.04 1.98
CA PHE A 304 9.37 -5.35 3.39
C PHE A 304 10.08 -6.69 3.58
N ASP A 305 10.86 -6.81 4.66
CA ASP A 305 11.42 -8.08 5.13
C ASP A 305 10.36 -8.83 5.96
N ILE A 306 9.45 -9.50 5.26
CA ILE A 306 8.26 -10.18 5.80
C ILE A 306 8.15 -11.62 5.28
N PRO A 307 7.41 -12.51 5.95
CA PRO A 307 7.18 -13.86 5.46
C PRO A 307 6.48 -13.87 4.10
N ASN A 308 6.92 -14.77 3.22
CA ASN A 308 6.23 -15.02 1.96
C ASN A 308 4.92 -15.78 2.21
N GLY A 309 3.88 -15.46 1.43
CA GLY A 309 2.60 -16.16 1.49
C GLY A 309 1.69 -15.70 2.63
N LEU A 310 1.04 -16.64 3.31
CA LEU A 310 0.14 -16.39 4.43
C LEU A 310 0.87 -16.59 5.76
N PHE A 311 0.76 -15.62 6.66
CA PHE A 311 1.37 -15.64 7.99
C PHE A 311 0.40 -15.10 9.04
N ARG A 312 0.69 -15.32 10.32
CA ARG A 312 0.02 -14.62 11.42
C ARG A 312 0.79 -13.35 11.70
N TRP A 313 0.12 -12.20 11.73
CA TRP A 313 0.73 -10.93 12.07
C TRP A 313 0.18 -10.44 13.41
N GLY A 314 1.06 -10.20 14.39
CA GLY A 314 0.67 -9.69 15.70
C GLY A 314 1.67 -9.96 16.81
N THR A 315 1.30 -9.59 18.03
CA THR A 315 2.21 -9.59 19.19
C THR A 315 2.26 -10.92 19.95
N SER A 316 1.31 -11.83 19.69
CA SER A 316 1.18 -13.12 20.37
C SER A 316 0.30 -14.09 19.58
N ASN A 317 0.18 -15.34 20.04
CA ASN A 317 -0.72 -16.33 19.44
C ASN A 317 -2.20 -15.97 19.60
N GLU A 318 -2.55 -15.20 20.63
CA GLU A 318 -3.90 -14.75 20.91
C GLU A 318 -4.21 -13.45 20.15
N LEU A 319 -3.27 -12.50 20.13
CA LEU A 319 -3.43 -11.19 19.53
C LEU A 319 -2.69 -11.07 18.20
N ASN A 320 -3.30 -11.63 17.15
CA ASN A 320 -2.83 -11.58 15.77
C ASN A 320 -4.02 -11.62 14.79
N VAL A 321 -3.73 -11.33 13.53
CA VAL A 321 -4.59 -11.54 12.37
C VAL A 321 -3.89 -12.48 11.39
N LEU A 322 -4.65 -13.10 10.47
CA LEU A 322 -4.03 -13.69 9.28
C LEU A 322 -3.62 -12.56 8.33
N ALA A 323 -2.50 -12.73 7.65
CA ALA A 323 -1.88 -11.66 6.88
C ALA A 323 -1.20 -12.19 5.62
N THR A 324 -1.33 -11.47 4.52
CA THR A 324 -0.54 -11.69 3.31
C THR A 324 -0.25 -10.35 2.63
N TRP A 325 0.98 -10.20 2.14
CA TRP A 325 1.48 -8.99 1.51
C TRP A 325 1.98 -9.36 0.12
N HIS A 326 1.43 -8.68 -0.88
CA HIS A 326 1.84 -8.79 -2.26
C HIS A 326 2.83 -7.67 -2.56
N SER A 327 4.09 -8.07 -2.73
CA SER A 327 5.21 -7.18 -3.03
C SER A 327 5.22 -6.73 -4.50
N PHE A 328 5.91 -5.63 -4.82
CA PHE A 328 6.15 -5.13 -6.19
C PHE A 328 4.91 -4.82 -7.04
N GLY A 329 3.82 -4.43 -6.38
CA GLY A 329 2.58 -4.06 -7.04
C GLY A 329 1.37 -4.44 -6.19
N TYR A 330 0.24 -3.85 -6.52
CA TYR A 330 -1.01 -4.10 -5.84
C TYR A 330 -1.96 -4.97 -6.68
N PRO A 331 -1.53 -6.22 -6.81
CA PRO A 331 -1.22 -6.99 -8.02
C PRO A 331 -1.24 -6.25 -9.37
N ASN A 332 -0.35 -6.64 -10.28
CA ASN A 332 -0.34 -6.15 -11.66
C ASN A 332 -1.60 -6.58 -12.43
N ASN A 333 -1.90 -5.93 -13.56
CA ASN A 333 -2.96 -6.40 -14.46
C ASN A 333 -2.73 -7.89 -14.85
N PRO A 334 -3.79 -8.71 -14.96
CA PRO A 334 -3.70 -9.99 -15.64
C PRO A 334 -3.08 -9.81 -17.02
N GLY A 335 -2.16 -10.70 -17.34
CA GLY A 335 -1.50 -10.69 -18.63
C GLY A 335 -2.31 -11.43 -19.70
N SER A 336 -1.77 -11.47 -20.92
CA SER A 336 -2.50 -11.95 -22.10
C SER A 336 -2.35 -13.45 -22.35
N THR A 337 -1.38 -14.12 -21.75
CA THR A 337 -1.10 -15.54 -21.99
C THR A 337 -0.51 -16.17 -20.75
N PHE A 338 -0.48 -17.51 -20.69
CA PHE A 338 0.27 -18.20 -19.64
C PHE A 338 1.75 -17.78 -19.60
N THR A 339 2.30 -17.44 -20.77
CA THR A 339 3.69 -17.03 -20.91
C THR A 339 3.97 -15.59 -20.49
N ASN A 340 2.95 -14.75 -20.54
CA ASN A 340 2.96 -13.39 -20.03
C ASN A 340 1.75 -13.23 -19.10
N PRO A 341 1.80 -13.82 -17.89
CA PRO A 341 0.63 -13.95 -17.02
C PRO A 341 0.28 -12.67 -16.26
N GLY A 342 1.15 -11.66 -16.27
CA GLY A 342 0.96 -10.43 -15.51
C GLY A 342 0.77 -10.72 -14.02
N GLY A 343 -0.19 -10.07 -13.35
CA GLY A 343 -0.51 -10.31 -11.93
C GLY A 343 -1.15 -11.66 -11.60
N LEU A 344 -1.25 -12.57 -12.57
CA LEU A 344 -1.59 -13.98 -12.35
C LEU A 344 -0.35 -14.87 -12.41
N SER A 345 0.85 -14.29 -12.33
CA SER A 345 2.09 -15.06 -12.30
C SER A 345 2.17 -15.92 -11.04
N LEU A 346 2.92 -17.00 -11.10
CA LEU A 346 3.15 -17.87 -9.94
C LEU A 346 3.72 -17.12 -8.73
N GLY A 347 4.50 -16.06 -8.97
CA GLY A 347 5.08 -15.22 -7.91
C GLY A 347 4.08 -14.29 -7.22
N ASP A 348 2.92 -14.05 -7.86
CA ASP A 348 1.88 -13.14 -7.38
C ASP A 348 0.76 -13.88 -6.61
N LEU A 349 0.80 -15.21 -6.56
CA LEU A 349 -0.20 -16.03 -5.88
C LEU A 349 0.18 -16.33 -4.42
N VAL A 350 -0.82 -16.36 -3.55
CA VAL A 350 -0.66 -16.92 -2.20
C VAL A 350 -1.06 -18.38 -2.23
N ILE A 351 -0.13 -19.28 -1.95
CA ILE A 351 -0.36 -20.72 -2.01
C ILE A 351 -0.22 -21.34 -0.62
N ILE A 352 -1.15 -22.23 -0.29
CA ILE A 352 -1.22 -22.98 0.97
C ILE A 352 -1.14 -24.49 0.65
N PRO A 353 0.06 -25.04 0.49
CA PRO A 353 0.25 -26.43 0.06
C PRO A 353 -0.36 -27.44 1.03
N GLN A 354 -0.38 -27.15 2.34
CA GLN A 354 -0.84 -28.04 3.41
C GLN A 354 -2.28 -28.53 3.18
N ILE A 355 -3.13 -27.67 2.61
CA ILE A 355 -4.54 -27.97 2.32
C ILE A 355 -4.87 -27.86 0.83
N GLY A 356 -3.87 -27.62 -0.02
CA GLY A 356 -4.03 -27.58 -1.47
C GLY A 356 -4.87 -26.41 -1.99
N VAL A 357 -4.80 -25.25 -1.35
CA VAL A 357 -5.59 -24.05 -1.68
C VAL A 357 -4.68 -22.91 -2.12
N GLY A 358 -5.10 -22.12 -3.11
CA GLY A 358 -4.42 -20.89 -3.55
C GLY A 358 -5.36 -19.69 -3.66
N LEU A 359 -4.78 -18.50 -3.59
CA LEU A 359 -5.44 -17.20 -3.81
C LEU A 359 -4.71 -16.48 -4.95
N ALA A 360 -5.47 -16.14 -5.99
CA ALA A 360 -5.00 -15.40 -7.16
C ALA A 360 -5.72 -14.07 -7.29
N PHE A 361 -5.01 -13.05 -7.75
CA PHE A 361 -5.53 -11.69 -7.87
C PHE A 361 -5.71 -11.31 -9.34
N ALA A 362 -6.92 -11.48 -9.87
CA ALA A 362 -7.27 -10.99 -11.20
C ALA A 362 -7.64 -9.50 -11.14
N PHE A 363 -6.65 -8.67 -10.76
CA PHE A 363 -6.84 -7.26 -10.44
C PHE A 363 -6.58 -6.39 -11.64
N ARG A 364 -7.56 -5.60 -12.08
CA ARG A 364 -7.31 -4.53 -13.04
C ARG A 364 -6.73 -3.31 -12.31
N THR A 365 -5.91 -2.53 -13.01
CA THR A 365 -5.26 -1.33 -12.47
C THR A 365 -6.28 -0.20 -12.19
N ASP A 366 -5.77 0.93 -11.75
CA ASP A 366 -6.45 2.12 -11.24
C ASP A 366 -7.74 2.39 -12.01
N ASN A 367 -8.86 2.31 -11.30
CA ASN A 367 -10.18 2.68 -11.77
C ASN A 367 -10.65 2.05 -13.09
N GLN A 368 -10.08 0.91 -13.51
CA GLN A 368 -10.46 0.27 -14.78
C GLN A 368 -11.76 -0.57 -14.71
N GLY A 369 -12.27 -0.81 -13.50
CA GLY A 369 -13.52 -1.55 -13.27
C GLY A 369 -13.39 -3.07 -13.44
N PRO A 370 -14.52 -3.81 -13.54
CA PRO A 370 -14.52 -5.27 -13.75
C PRO A 370 -13.98 -5.64 -15.13
N PRO A 371 -13.72 -6.93 -15.41
CA PRO A 371 -13.42 -7.42 -16.75
C PRO A 371 -14.36 -6.84 -17.82
N MET A 372 -13.83 -6.66 -19.02
CA MET A 372 -14.54 -6.11 -20.17
C MET A 372 -15.42 -7.16 -20.85
N SER A 373 -15.10 -8.45 -20.70
CA SER A 373 -15.81 -9.53 -21.38
C SER A 373 -15.68 -10.88 -20.67
N ILE A 374 -16.54 -11.83 -21.05
CA ILE A 374 -16.44 -13.25 -20.65
C ILE A 374 -15.13 -13.87 -21.13
N ALA A 375 -14.64 -13.46 -22.31
CA ALA A 375 -13.39 -13.95 -22.87
C ALA A 375 -12.18 -13.60 -21.97
N GLU A 376 -12.15 -12.39 -21.41
CA GLU A 376 -11.11 -11.97 -20.46
C GLU A 376 -11.14 -12.82 -19.18
N ILE A 377 -12.34 -13.13 -18.66
CA ILE A 377 -12.50 -13.99 -17.47
C ILE A 377 -11.99 -15.41 -17.75
N HIS A 378 -12.36 -15.99 -18.90
CA HIS A 378 -11.89 -17.32 -19.29
C HIS A 378 -10.39 -17.35 -19.55
N GLN A 379 -9.83 -16.29 -20.14
CA GLN A 379 -8.39 -16.15 -20.36
C GLN A 379 -7.62 -16.14 -19.03
N ASN A 380 -8.08 -15.38 -18.05
CA ASN A 380 -7.50 -15.37 -16.70
C ASN A 380 -7.55 -16.76 -16.06
N HIS A 381 -8.67 -17.48 -16.20
CA HIS A 381 -8.79 -18.84 -15.69
C HIS A 381 -7.86 -19.80 -16.44
N GLU A 382 -7.70 -19.65 -17.74
CA GLU A 382 -6.86 -20.52 -18.56
C GLU A 382 -5.37 -20.36 -18.24
N ILE A 383 -4.91 -19.12 -18.00
CA ILE A 383 -3.58 -18.85 -17.46
C ILE A 383 -3.35 -19.69 -16.19
N LEU A 384 -4.28 -19.62 -15.24
CA LEU A 384 -4.18 -20.34 -13.98
C LEU A 384 -4.30 -21.86 -14.12
N ARG A 385 -5.13 -22.37 -15.03
CA ARG A 385 -5.25 -23.81 -15.32
C ARG A 385 -3.94 -24.38 -15.87
N GLN A 386 -3.26 -23.62 -16.73
CA GLN A 386 -1.96 -24.00 -17.26
C GLN A 386 -0.88 -23.94 -16.17
N SER A 387 -0.95 -22.97 -15.26
CA SER A 387 -0.08 -22.86 -14.09
C SER A 387 -0.31 -23.94 -13.03
N TYR A 388 -1.54 -24.44 -12.88
CA TYR A 388 -1.90 -25.44 -11.87
C TYR A 388 -2.78 -26.54 -12.47
N PRO A 389 -2.19 -27.45 -13.25
CA PRO A 389 -2.92 -28.55 -13.87
C PRO A 389 -3.63 -29.40 -12.81
N GLY A 390 -4.95 -29.56 -12.94
CA GLY A 390 -5.77 -30.32 -11.99
C GLY A 390 -6.40 -29.50 -10.86
N ALA A 391 -6.00 -28.24 -10.67
CA ALA A 391 -6.66 -27.35 -9.73
C ALA A 391 -8.03 -26.88 -10.28
N ARG A 392 -9.04 -26.85 -9.41
CA ARG A 392 -10.32 -26.20 -9.70
C ARG A 392 -10.15 -24.68 -9.57
N ILE A 393 -10.15 -23.99 -10.69
CA ILE A 393 -10.09 -22.52 -10.74
C ILE A 393 -11.51 -21.97 -10.56
N ILE A 394 -11.74 -21.15 -9.53
CA ILE A 394 -13.05 -20.58 -9.22
C ILE A 394 -12.98 -19.07 -9.04
N SER A 395 -13.93 -18.33 -9.62
CA SER A 395 -14.12 -16.92 -9.23
C SER A 395 -14.70 -16.89 -7.82
N SER A 396 -14.05 -16.20 -6.90
CA SER A 396 -14.33 -16.27 -5.47
C SER A 396 -14.24 -14.90 -4.78
N SER A 397 -14.48 -14.87 -3.48
CA SER A 397 -14.23 -13.75 -2.58
C SER A 397 -13.04 -14.02 -1.65
N PHE A 398 -12.51 -12.96 -1.04
CA PHE A 398 -11.53 -13.06 0.05
C PHE A 398 -12.08 -13.83 1.27
N GLN A 399 -13.37 -13.64 1.56
CA GLN A 399 -14.05 -14.29 2.67
C GLN A 399 -14.04 -15.81 2.51
N ASN A 400 -14.33 -16.33 1.32
CA ASN A 400 -14.30 -17.77 1.05
C ASN A 400 -12.89 -18.35 1.22
N PHE A 401 -11.85 -17.61 0.81
CA PHE A 401 -10.47 -18.04 1.04
C PHE A 401 -10.11 -18.06 2.52
N LEU A 402 -10.53 -17.04 3.29
CA LEU A 402 -10.34 -17.01 4.74
C LEU A 402 -10.99 -18.21 5.42
N GLU A 403 -12.22 -18.57 5.02
CA GLU A 403 -12.92 -19.73 5.56
C GLU A 403 -12.13 -21.03 5.33
N ASP A 404 -11.60 -21.25 4.12
CA ASP A 404 -10.82 -22.43 3.76
C ASP A 404 -9.51 -22.55 4.58
N VAL A 405 -8.83 -21.43 4.89
CA VAL A 405 -7.55 -21.43 5.62
C VAL A 405 -7.70 -21.31 7.14
N SER A 406 -8.87 -20.94 7.64
CA SER A 406 -9.09 -20.61 9.05
C SER A 406 -8.77 -21.77 10.02
N GLY A 407 -9.04 -23.01 9.59
CA GLY A 407 -8.84 -24.22 10.39
C GLY A 407 -7.38 -24.60 10.64
N ILE A 408 -6.45 -24.02 9.89
CA ILE A 408 -4.99 -24.24 10.03
C ILE A 408 -4.24 -22.96 10.41
N SER A 409 -4.97 -21.92 10.85
CA SER A 409 -4.39 -20.60 11.12
C SER A 409 -3.21 -20.63 12.11
N ASP A 410 -3.23 -21.53 13.10
CA ASP A 410 -2.18 -21.69 14.10
C ASP A 410 -0.89 -22.32 13.55
N GLU A 411 -0.93 -22.96 12.37
CA GLU A 411 0.25 -23.55 11.72
C GLU A 411 1.15 -22.50 11.05
N PHE A 412 0.61 -21.31 10.75
CA PHE A 412 1.38 -20.26 10.08
C PHE A 412 2.36 -19.57 11.03
N GLN A 413 3.49 -19.12 10.47
CA GLN A 413 4.51 -18.37 11.19
C GLN A 413 3.92 -17.08 11.79
N LEU A 414 4.24 -16.81 13.06
CA LEU A 414 3.95 -15.51 13.67
C LEU A 414 5.04 -14.50 13.27
N PHE A 415 4.62 -13.36 12.74
CA PHE A 415 5.41 -12.18 12.49
C PHE A 415 5.02 -11.10 13.50
N ASP A 416 5.98 -10.70 14.33
CA ASP A 416 5.78 -9.85 15.51
C ASP A 416 6.40 -8.45 15.39
N ARG A 417 6.70 -8.03 14.15
CA ARG A 417 7.20 -6.69 13.85
C ARG A 417 6.17 -5.82 13.16
N ASP A 418 6.29 -4.53 13.40
CA ASP A 418 5.42 -3.53 12.79
C ASP A 418 5.67 -3.42 11.29
N ILE A 419 4.60 -3.19 10.52
CA ILE A 419 4.61 -3.02 9.06
C ILE A 419 3.97 -1.67 8.75
N SER A 420 4.34 -0.61 9.49
CA SER A 420 3.77 0.73 9.30
C SER A 420 4.03 1.28 7.89
N ASP A 421 3.15 2.17 7.45
CA ASP A 421 3.24 2.79 6.13
C ASP A 421 4.59 3.50 5.94
N LEU A 422 5.26 3.17 4.84
CA LEU A 422 6.56 3.73 4.43
C LEU A 422 6.41 4.79 3.34
N TRP A 423 5.19 5.17 2.94
CA TRP A 423 4.98 6.27 2.00
C TRP A 423 5.63 7.55 2.53
N LEU A 424 6.76 7.93 1.91
CA LEU A 424 7.46 9.19 2.18
C LEU A 424 6.63 10.41 1.76
N GLN A 425 5.70 10.20 0.82
CA GLN A 425 4.76 11.18 0.28
C GLN A 425 3.36 10.60 0.51
N GLY A 426 2.57 11.20 1.39
CA GLY A 426 1.30 10.64 1.84
C GLY A 426 0.56 11.65 2.70
N ILE A 427 0.26 11.29 3.95
CA ILE A 427 -0.46 12.14 4.93
C ILE A 427 0.17 13.53 5.08
N GLY A 428 1.50 13.64 5.03
CA GLY A 428 2.22 14.91 5.14
C GLY A 428 1.98 15.91 3.98
N SER A 429 1.39 15.48 2.86
CA SER A 429 1.26 16.30 1.65
C SER A 429 0.19 17.38 1.76
N ASP A 430 -0.77 17.24 2.67
CA ASP A 430 -1.75 18.28 2.98
C ASP A 430 -1.94 18.47 4.50
N PRO A 431 -1.03 19.20 5.17
CA PRO A 431 -1.07 19.40 6.62
C PRO A 431 -2.36 20.06 7.12
N LYS A 432 -3.05 20.83 6.26
CA LYS A 432 -4.33 21.45 6.61
C LYS A 432 -5.41 20.37 6.72
N ARG A 433 -5.51 19.49 5.72
CA ARG A 433 -6.44 18.34 5.71
C ARG A 433 -6.20 17.44 6.92
N VAL A 434 -4.93 17.16 7.24
CA VAL A 434 -4.51 16.37 8.42
C VAL A 434 -5.04 16.98 9.72
N GLN A 435 -4.77 18.27 9.94
CA GLN A 435 -5.22 18.96 11.14
C GLN A 435 -6.74 18.97 11.27
N GLN A 436 -7.46 19.21 10.17
CA GLN A 436 -8.92 19.18 10.16
C GLN A 436 -9.45 17.80 10.52
N TYR A 437 -8.89 16.74 9.95
CA TYR A 437 -9.38 15.38 10.22
C TYR A 437 -9.16 14.96 11.67
N LEU A 438 -8.00 15.29 12.24
CA LEU A 438 -7.73 15.02 13.65
C LEU A 438 -8.68 15.81 14.57
N ALA A 439 -9.04 17.04 14.20
CA ALA A 439 -10.05 17.82 14.93
C ALA A 439 -11.45 17.20 14.83
N LEU A 440 -11.85 16.71 13.65
CA LEU A 440 -13.12 15.99 13.47
C LEU A 440 -13.19 14.72 14.33
N GLN A 441 -12.09 13.96 14.40
CA GLN A 441 -12.00 12.76 15.23
C GLN A 441 -12.13 13.08 16.73
N ARG A 442 -11.42 14.10 17.23
CA ARG A 442 -11.58 14.58 18.61
C ARG A 442 -13.00 15.05 18.92
N ALA A 443 -13.62 15.79 18.00
CA ALA A 443 -15.00 16.25 18.15
C ALA A 443 -15.99 15.08 18.21
N LEU A 444 -15.81 14.10 17.31
CA LEU A 444 -16.60 12.87 17.29
C LEU A 444 -16.45 12.11 18.61
N ASN A 445 -15.22 11.94 19.10
CA ASN A 445 -14.97 11.29 20.37
C ASN A 445 -15.65 11.99 21.54
N THR A 446 -15.46 13.32 21.62
CA THR A 446 -16.11 14.16 22.63
C THR A 446 -17.64 14.05 22.59
N CYS A 447 -18.23 13.96 21.40
CA CYS A 447 -19.67 13.82 21.24
C CYS A 447 -20.19 12.48 21.81
N PHE A 448 -19.50 11.37 21.56
CA PHE A 448 -19.85 10.07 22.14
C PHE A 448 -19.61 10.03 23.65
N ASP A 449 -18.49 10.58 24.12
CA ASP A 449 -18.13 10.60 25.54
C ASP A 449 -19.12 11.43 26.37
N ARG A 450 -19.72 12.47 25.75
CA ARG A 450 -20.80 13.28 26.33
C ARG A 450 -22.20 12.69 26.12
N HIS A 451 -22.32 11.51 25.51
CA HIS A 451 -23.58 10.87 25.14
C HIS A 451 -24.49 11.75 24.25
N LEU A 452 -23.88 12.60 23.42
CA LEU A 452 -24.58 13.43 22.43
C LEU A 452 -24.64 12.78 21.05
N CYS A 453 -23.82 11.77 20.80
CA CYS A 453 -23.80 10.95 19.59
C CYS A 453 -24.16 9.49 19.95
N THR A 454 -24.87 8.81 19.04
CA THR A 454 -25.13 7.37 19.12
C THR A 454 -24.84 6.70 17.78
N ILE A 455 -24.54 5.40 17.79
CA ILE A 455 -24.17 4.67 16.57
C ILE A 455 -25.35 4.43 15.61
N ASN A 456 -26.58 4.58 16.10
CA ASN A 456 -27.81 4.39 15.32
C ASN A 456 -28.42 5.72 14.84
N ASP A 457 -27.66 6.81 14.90
CA ASP A 457 -28.09 8.11 14.40
C ASP A 457 -27.95 8.16 12.87
N ASP A 458 -29.07 8.26 12.16
CA ASP A 458 -29.11 8.29 10.69
C ASP A 458 -28.28 9.44 10.10
N GLN A 459 -28.30 10.63 10.74
CA GLN A 459 -27.54 11.79 10.27
C GLN A 459 -26.04 11.56 10.45
N LEU A 460 -25.63 10.90 11.55
CA LEU A 460 -24.23 10.53 11.77
C LEU A 460 -23.77 9.41 10.85
N ILE A 461 -24.63 8.41 10.58
CA ILE A 461 -24.37 7.35 9.60
C ILE A 461 -24.18 7.96 8.22
N ASP A 462 -25.01 8.93 7.84
CA ASP A 462 -24.89 9.66 6.58
C ASP A 462 -23.61 10.48 6.51
N ALA A 463 -23.30 11.22 7.57
CA ALA A 463 -22.06 11.97 7.66
C ALA A 463 -20.82 11.06 7.61
N SER A 464 -20.88 9.84 8.17
CA SER A 464 -19.73 8.93 8.22
C SER A 464 -19.14 8.62 6.83
N ARG A 465 -19.97 8.55 5.78
CA ARG A 465 -19.49 8.34 4.40
C ARG A 465 -18.52 9.43 3.95
N TYR A 466 -18.72 10.67 4.39
CA TYR A 466 -17.81 11.77 4.06
C TYR A 466 -16.57 11.77 4.94
N LEU A 467 -16.73 11.47 6.24
CA LEU A 467 -15.61 11.35 7.17
C LEU A 467 -14.62 10.26 6.76
N ILE A 468 -15.12 9.08 6.39
CA ILE A 468 -14.31 7.91 6.05
C ILE A 468 -13.59 8.07 4.69
N LYS A 469 -14.08 8.94 3.81
CA LYS A 469 -13.36 9.26 2.56
C LYS A 469 -12.09 10.09 2.76
N ILE A 470 -11.97 10.78 3.88
CA ILE A 470 -10.81 11.65 4.15
C ILE A 470 -9.51 10.85 4.28
N PRO A 471 -9.42 9.75 5.07
CA PRO A 471 -8.21 8.93 5.18
C PRO A 471 -8.04 7.86 4.11
N GLU A 472 -8.78 7.93 3.00
CA GLU A 472 -8.48 7.13 1.82
C GLU A 472 -7.23 7.69 1.12
N HIS A 473 -6.37 6.79 0.60
CA HIS A 473 -5.01 7.13 0.18
C HIS A 473 -4.88 8.07 -1.03
N THR A 474 -5.97 8.35 -1.77
CA THR A 474 -5.95 9.31 -2.88
C THR A 474 -6.04 10.75 -2.37
N TRP A 475 -4.97 11.52 -2.55
CA TRP A 475 -4.89 12.95 -2.13
C TRP A 475 -5.23 13.94 -3.25
N GLY A 476 -5.41 13.45 -4.47
CA GLY A 476 -5.62 14.23 -5.68
C GLY A 476 -4.80 13.66 -6.83
N LEU A 477 -4.78 14.37 -7.96
CA LEU A 477 -3.91 13.97 -9.08
C LEU A 477 -2.42 14.09 -8.67
N PRO A 478 -1.56 13.14 -9.10
CA PRO A 478 -0.24 12.96 -8.52
C PRO A 478 0.75 14.03 -8.95
N SER A 479 0.62 14.54 -10.18
CA SER A 479 1.55 15.52 -10.72
C SER A 479 0.99 16.23 -11.95
N VAL A 480 1.67 17.32 -12.30
CA VAL A 480 1.62 17.91 -13.63
C VAL A 480 2.92 17.54 -14.32
N TYR A 481 2.85 16.88 -15.48
CA TYR A 481 4.03 16.54 -16.28
C TYR A 481 4.59 17.79 -16.98
N ASP A 482 5.13 18.72 -16.20
CA ASP A 482 5.87 19.89 -16.66
C ASP A 482 7.34 19.72 -16.26
N GLN A 483 8.22 19.72 -17.26
CA GLN A 483 9.66 19.56 -17.08
C GLN A 483 10.42 20.83 -17.49
N VAL A 484 9.72 21.95 -17.63
CA VAL A 484 10.24 23.22 -18.18
C VAL A 484 10.08 24.36 -17.19
N ASN A 485 8.89 24.53 -16.61
CA ASN A 485 8.55 25.71 -15.82
C ASN A 485 8.89 25.54 -14.34
N TRP A 486 10.18 25.52 -14.02
CA TRP A 486 10.70 25.25 -12.68
C TRP A 486 10.87 26.50 -11.80
N SER A 487 11.14 27.68 -12.40
CA SER A 487 11.27 28.92 -11.63
C SER A 487 9.92 29.51 -11.24
N ASN A 488 9.88 30.34 -10.20
CA ASN A 488 8.66 31.05 -9.81
C ASN A 488 8.11 31.87 -10.97
N GLU A 489 8.96 32.59 -11.71
CA GLU A 489 8.53 33.40 -12.85
C GLU A 489 7.90 32.54 -13.97
N GLN A 490 8.50 31.39 -14.28
CA GLN A 490 7.99 30.45 -15.27
C GLN A 490 6.66 29.85 -14.80
N PHE A 491 6.60 29.36 -13.56
CA PHE A 491 5.42 28.74 -12.98
C PHE A 491 4.22 29.69 -12.96
N GLN A 492 4.42 30.97 -12.60
CA GLN A 492 3.34 31.97 -12.58
C GLN A 492 2.71 32.22 -13.96
N LYS A 493 3.45 32.01 -15.05
CA LYS A 493 2.93 32.13 -16.43
C LYS A 493 1.98 30.99 -16.80
N VAL A 494 2.21 29.79 -16.26
CA VAL A 494 1.49 28.56 -16.66
C VAL A 494 0.39 28.14 -15.69
N ILE A 495 0.50 28.47 -14.40
CA ILE A 495 -0.41 27.99 -13.35
C ILE A 495 -1.91 28.25 -13.64
N ASN A 496 -2.23 29.37 -14.31
CA ASN A 496 -3.61 29.76 -14.63
C ASN A 496 -3.98 29.58 -16.11
N THR A 497 -3.04 29.21 -16.98
CA THR A 497 -3.27 29.13 -18.44
C THR A 497 -3.23 27.70 -18.96
N VAL A 498 -2.56 26.80 -18.26
CA VAL A 498 -2.40 25.39 -18.65
C VAL A 498 -3.39 24.52 -17.87
N GLN A 499 -4.19 23.74 -18.61
CA GLN A 499 -5.30 22.97 -18.02
C GLN A 499 -4.84 21.90 -17.02
N SER A 500 -3.68 21.27 -17.22
CA SER A 500 -3.17 20.24 -16.30
C SER A 500 -2.88 20.78 -14.90
N TYR A 501 -2.37 22.02 -14.79
CA TYR A 501 -2.23 22.71 -13.51
C TYR A 501 -3.56 22.99 -12.84
N ASN A 502 -4.55 23.46 -13.61
CA ASN A 502 -5.89 23.67 -13.08
C ASN A 502 -6.54 22.36 -12.64
N ASN A 503 -6.42 21.29 -13.43
CA ASN A 503 -6.94 19.97 -13.09
C ASN A 503 -6.30 19.43 -11.81
N CYS A 504 -4.98 19.53 -11.69
CA CYS A 504 -4.27 19.12 -10.48
C CYS A 504 -4.75 19.93 -9.26
N ARG A 505 -4.80 21.27 -9.37
CA ARG A 505 -5.35 22.14 -8.31
C ARG A 505 -6.77 21.73 -7.89
N MET A 506 -7.66 21.52 -8.86
CA MET A 506 -9.06 21.16 -8.58
C MET A 506 -9.18 19.77 -7.95
N ALA A 507 -8.37 18.80 -8.36
CA ALA A 507 -8.37 17.45 -7.81
C ALA A 507 -7.95 17.42 -6.33
N TRP A 508 -7.05 18.30 -5.91
CA TRP A 508 -6.69 18.45 -4.49
C TRP A 508 -7.76 19.22 -3.70
N LEU A 509 -8.42 20.20 -4.32
CA LEU A 509 -9.50 20.95 -3.67
C LEU A 509 -10.72 20.06 -3.39
N GLU A 510 -11.15 19.22 -4.33
CA GLU A 510 -12.32 18.34 -4.11
C GLU A 510 -12.11 17.33 -2.98
N GLN A 511 -10.86 16.93 -2.68
CA GLN A 511 -10.55 16.07 -1.52
C GLN A 511 -10.80 16.78 -0.19
N ARG A 512 -10.69 18.12 -0.16
CA ARG A 512 -11.00 18.96 1.00
C ARG A 512 -12.50 19.26 1.11
N ASP A 513 -13.25 19.23 0.01
CA ASP A 513 -14.69 19.47 0.03
C ASP A 513 -15.45 18.43 0.87
N PHE A 514 -14.87 17.24 1.10
CA PHE A 514 -15.42 16.23 2.02
C PHE A 514 -15.56 16.73 3.47
N PHE A 515 -14.75 17.69 3.91
CA PHE A 515 -14.92 18.35 5.20
C PHE A 515 -16.18 19.18 5.24
N ASP A 516 -16.41 19.97 4.20
CA ASP A 516 -17.60 20.82 4.09
C ASP A 516 -18.86 19.96 3.97
N MET A 517 -18.78 18.84 3.25
CA MET A 517 -19.87 17.85 3.17
C MET A 517 -20.18 17.23 4.52
N TYR A 518 -19.16 16.81 5.28
CA TYR A 518 -19.34 16.31 6.63
C TYR A 518 -20.01 17.36 7.54
N LEU A 519 -19.47 18.58 7.57
CA LEU A 519 -19.98 19.71 8.35
C LEU A 519 -21.43 20.06 8.00
N ASN A 520 -21.75 20.10 6.71
CA ASN A 520 -23.12 20.39 6.25
C ASN A 520 -24.09 19.28 6.63
N THR A 521 -23.66 18.02 6.57
CA THR A 521 -24.50 16.87 6.92
C THR A 521 -24.86 16.88 8.40
N VAL A 522 -23.93 17.26 9.27
CA VAL A 522 -24.17 17.33 10.72
C VAL A 522 -24.61 18.71 11.21
N ARG A 523 -24.97 19.65 10.33
CA ARG A 523 -25.22 21.06 10.69
C ARG A 523 -26.24 21.24 11.82
N ASP A 524 -27.29 20.43 11.81
CA ASP A 524 -28.37 20.48 12.81
C ASP A 524 -28.15 19.50 13.98
N HIS A 525 -27.01 18.82 14.02
CA HIS A 525 -26.62 17.84 15.04
C HIS A 525 -25.77 18.51 16.15
N PRO A 526 -25.86 18.11 17.43
CA PRO A 526 -25.02 18.63 18.53
C PRO A 526 -23.50 18.54 18.27
N LEU A 527 -23.09 17.60 17.43
CA LEU A 527 -21.71 17.43 17.00
C LEU A 527 -21.15 18.66 16.27
N TYR A 528 -21.99 19.42 15.56
CA TYR A 528 -21.54 20.58 14.78
C TYR A 528 -20.84 21.62 15.65
N SER A 529 -21.41 22.01 16.80
CA SER A 529 -20.79 22.99 17.68
C SER A 529 -19.47 22.49 18.26
N ILE A 530 -19.37 21.20 18.59
CA ILE A 530 -18.14 20.58 19.09
C ILE A 530 -17.06 20.62 18.01
N ILE A 531 -17.42 20.35 16.75
CA ILE A 531 -16.48 20.49 15.63
C ILE A 531 -16.00 21.94 15.48
N GLN A 532 -16.91 22.92 15.56
CA GLN A 532 -16.51 24.34 15.46
C GLN A 532 -15.54 24.74 16.57
N ASP A 533 -15.76 24.28 17.80
CA ASP A 533 -14.86 24.52 18.93
C ASP A 533 -13.48 23.90 18.69
N GLU A 534 -13.43 22.62 18.28
CA GLU A 534 -12.18 21.91 17.96
C GLU A 534 -11.41 22.55 16.81
N LEU A 535 -12.10 22.93 15.73
CA LEU A 535 -11.48 23.60 14.59
C LEU A 535 -10.95 24.98 14.97
N SER A 536 -11.70 25.76 15.76
CA SER A 536 -11.28 27.08 16.23
C SER A 536 -10.05 27.00 17.15
N ALA A 537 -9.95 25.95 17.96
CA ALA A 537 -8.80 25.69 18.82
C ALA A 537 -7.58 25.18 18.03
N THR A 538 -7.80 24.40 16.97
CA THR A 538 -6.73 23.79 16.15
C THR A 538 -6.16 24.79 15.15
N PHE A 539 -7.01 25.55 14.47
CA PHE A 539 -6.62 26.60 13.54
C PHE A 539 -6.21 27.86 14.29
N ILE A 540 -5.04 27.82 14.92
CA ILE A 540 -4.35 29.06 15.28
C ILE A 540 -4.00 29.72 13.95
N ASN A 541 -4.71 30.78 13.59
CA ASN A 541 -4.30 31.66 12.50
C ASN A 541 -2.82 31.99 12.73
N VAL A 542 -1.94 31.54 11.84
CA VAL A 542 -0.50 31.80 11.93
C VAL A 542 -0.32 33.29 11.68
N THR A 543 -0.44 34.07 12.74
CA THR A 543 -0.21 35.51 12.73
C THR A 543 1.21 35.78 13.18
N ARG A 544 1.75 36.93 12.75
CA ARG A 544 3.02 37.41 13.31
C ARG A 544 2.92 37.46 14.83
N PRO A 545 3.93 36.97 15.59
CA PRO A 545 3.90 37.03 17.04
C PRO A 545 3.67 38.47 17.52
N ASN A 546 2.76 38.67 18.47
CA ASN A 546 2.64 39.96 19.13
C ASN A 546 3.87 40.16 20.04
N LEU A 547 4.64 41.22 19.76
CA LEU A 547 5.87 41.55 20.48
C LEU A 547 5.64 42.46 21.70
N ASP A 548 4.41 42.92 21.97
CA ASP A 548 4.08 43.85 23.08
C ASP A 548 4.52 43.31 24.44
N HIS A 549 4.43 41.99 24.63
CA HIS A 549 4.83 41.30 25.86
C HIS A 549 6.25 40.76 25.82
N PHE A 550 7.05 41.16 24.83
CA PHE A 550 8.43 40.75 24.70
C PHE A 550 9.38 41.92 24.96
N LYS A 551 10.63 41.60 25.31
CA LYS A 551 11.73 42.55 25.34
C LYS A 551 12.89 42.00 24.54
N ILE A 552 13.61 42.88 23.85
CA ILE A 552 14.86 42.52 23.17
C ILE A 552 15.91 42.18 24.24
N VAL A 553 16.64 41.08 24.04
CA VAL A 553 17.74 40.64 24.91
C VAL A 553 18.93 40.19 24.06
N SER A 554 20.12 40.12 24.66
CA SER A 554 21.28 39.55 23.98
C SER A 554 21.17 38.02 23.95
N PRO A 555 21.32 37.35 22.79
CA PRO A 555 21.28 35.88 22.73
C PRO A 555 22.43 35.23 23.51
N THR A 556 23.57 35.91 23.67
CA THR A 556 24.76 35.41 24.38
C THR A 556 24.69 35.60 25.90
N GLU A 557 23.66 36.26 26.42
CA GLU A 557 23.42 36.33 27.86
C GLU A 557 23.11 34.92 28.39
N THR A 558 23.60 34.59 29.59
CA THR A 558 23.22 33.36 30.28
C THR A 558 21.90 33.58 31.00
N PHE A 559 20.85 32.90 30.55
CA PHE A 559 19.54 32.91 31.18
C PHE A 559 19.38 31.72 32.11
N VAL A 560 18.62 31.91 33.19
CA VAL A 560 18.24 30.83 34.11
C VAL A 560 16.78 30.49 33.85
N LEU A 561 16.54 29.23 33.47
CA LEU A 561 15.22 28.64 33.30
C LEU A 561 14.80 27.93 34.58
N PHE A 562 13.49 27.90 34.83
CA PHE A 562 12.89 27.20 35.96
C PHE A 562 13.55 27.58 37.30
N ARG A 563 13.76 28.89 37.54
CA ARG A 563 14.50 29.41 38.70
C ARG A 563 13.99 28.88 40.05
N ASP A 564 12.69 28.68 40.17
CA ASP A 564 12.06 28.21 41.41
C ASP A 564 12.19 26.69 41.64
N SER A 565 12.80 25.96 40.70
CA SER A 565 13.08 24.53 40.86
C SER A 565 14.37 24.32 41.66
N SER A 566 14.48 23.17 42.34
CA SER A 566 15.71 22.78 43.03
C SER A 566 16.90 22.53 42.10
N ASN A 567 16.70 22.60 40.79
CA ASN A 567 17.67 22.27 39.74
C ASN A 567 17.54 23.24 38.55
N PRO A 568 17.98 24.50 38.68
CA PRO A 568 17.88 25.47 37.61
C PRO A 568 18.68 25.03 36.38
N ILE A 569 18.19 25.42 35.21
CA ILE A 569 18.85 25.17 33.93
C ILE A 569 19.38 26.50 33.40
N TYR A 570 20.65 26.52 33.00
CA TYR A 570 21.28 27.68 32.39
C TYR A 570 21.28 27.50 30.88
N VAL A 571 20.88 28.55 30.15
CA VAL A 571 20.80 28.54 28.69
C VAL A 571 21.43 29.81 28.11
N SER A 572 22.16 29.66 27.01
CA SER A 572 22.55 30.76 26.13
C SER A 572 22.44 30.33 24.67
N PHE A 573 22.43 31.31 23.78
CA PHE A 573 22.15 31.11 22.36
C PHE A 573 23.30 31.62 21.49
N ASP A 574 23.40 31.05 20.29
CA ASP A 574 24.33 31.51 19.27
C ASP A 574 23.91 32.89 18.74
N LYS A 575 24.88 33.81 18.65
CA LYS A 575 24.63 35.19 18.23
C LYS A 575 24.20 35.34 16.77
N ASN A 576 24.56 34.37 15.93
CA ASN A 576 24.32 34.40 14.49
C ASN A 576 23.16 33.49 14.08
N LEU A 577 22.94 32.37 14.77
CA LEU A 577 21.95 31.35 14.38
C LEU A 577 20.72 31.34 15.29
N GLY A 578 20.83 31.84 16.52
CA GLY A 578 19.77 31.74 17.52
C GLY A 578 19.52 30.33 18.04
N SER A 579 20.37 29.36 17.67
CA SER A 579 20.43 28.01 18.22
C SER A 579 20.86 28.05 19.69
N ILE A 580 20.57 26.98 20.43
CA ILE A 580 21.01 26.84 21.81
C ILE A 580 22.49 26.45 21.78
N SER A 581 23.36 27.36 22.22
CA SER A 581 24.82 27.16 22.25
C SER A 581 25.32 26.63 23.59
N ASN A 582 24.54 26.81 24.65
CA ASN A 582 24.82 26.26 25.97
C ASN A 582 23.51 25.87 26.63
N LEU A 583 23.45 24.66 27.18
CA LEU A 583 22.36 24.20 28.02
C LEU A 583 22.98 23.35 29.13
N THR A 584 22.92 23.83 30.36
CA THR A 584 23.54 23.14 31.49
C THR A 584 22.61 23.06 32.68
N ARG A 585 22.81 22.04 33.50
CA ARG A 585 22.15 21.91 34.80
C ARG A 585 23.19 21.76 35.89
N ASN A 586 23.07 22.62 36.89
CA ASN A 586 23.97 22.69 38.06
C ASN A 586 25.46 22.75 37.67
N GLU A 587 25.80 23.29 36.49
CA GLU A 587 27.17 23.35 35.92
C GLU A 587 27.89 21.99 35.81
N LYS A 588 27.15 20.87 35.95
CA LYS A 588 27.70 19.51 35.94
C LYS A 588 27.25 18.68 34.75
N ILE A 589 26.05 18.96 34.25
CA ILE A 589 25.49 18.28 33.09
C ILE A 589 25.43 19.29 31.97
N HIS A 590 26.15 19.00 30.89
CA HIS A 590 26.21 19.79 29.67
C HIS A 590 25.51 19.01 28.57
N TRP A 591 24.42 19.54 28.03
CA TRP A 591 23.70 18.90 26.92
C TRP A 591 24.17 19.37 25.55
N THR A 592 24.79 20.55 25.49
CA THR A 592 25.27 21.19 24.27
C THR A 592 26.39 22.14 24.62
N ASP A 593 27.26 22.37 23.64
CA ASP A 593 28.29 23.39 23.65
C ASP A 593 28.34 24.11 22.28
N GLU A 594 29.32 25.00 22.10
CA GLU A 594 29.48 25.76 20.85
C GLU A 594 29.73 24.87 19.62
N ASN A 595 30.22 23.64 19.78
CA ASN A 595 30.52 22.69 18.70
C ASN A 595 29.37 21.71 18.43
N SER A 596 28.37 21.63 19.33
CA SER A 596 27.27 20.66 19.25
C SER A 596 25.93 21.30 19.63
N GLN A 597 25.60 22.40 18.93
CA GLN A 597 24.42 23.23 19.19
C GLN A 597 23.09 22.47 19.02
N LEU A 598 22.08 22.86 19.80
CA LEU A 598 20.71 22.31 19.71
C LEU A 598 19.75 23.30 19.05
N ALA A 599 18.69 22.75 18.42
CA ALA A 599 17.62 23.53 17.80
C ALA A 599 18.08 24.54 16.73
N THR A 600 19.16 24.21 16.00
CA THR A 600 19.57 24.98 14.83
C THR A 600 18.57 24.80 13.70
N TYR A 601 17.97 25.90 13.26
CA TYR A 601 17.15 25.90 12.06
C TYR A 601 18.03 25.82 10.83
N VAL A 602 17.70 24.90 9.93
CA VAL A 602 18.36 24.73 8.63
C VAL A 602 17.29 24.60 7.56
N TYR A 603 17.63 24.99 6.35
CA TYR A 603 16.82 24.66 5.18
C TYR A 603 17.75 24.21 4.05
N ILE A 604 17.25 23.32 3.21
CA ILE A 604 18.03 22.66 2.16
C ILE A 604 17.33 22.97 0.84
N THR A 605 18.10 23.42 -0.14
CA THR A 605 17.65 23.50 -1.52
C THR A 605 18.28 22.37 -2.30
N TYR A 606 17.54 21.84 -3.27
CA TYR A 606 17.94 20.71 -4.09
C TYR A 606 18.07 21.14 -5.54
N ASN A 607 19.01 20.55 -6.27
CA ASN A 607 19.08 20.60 -7.71
C ASN A 607 18.78 19.22 -8.31
N GLU A 608 18.86 19.10 -9.63
CA GLU A 608 18.55 17.87 -10.36
C GLU A 608 19.41 16.68 -9.94
N THR A 609 20.68 16.90 -9.56
CA THR A 609 21.56 15.80 -9.13
C THR A 609 21.12 15.18 -7.80
N ASP A 610 20.52 15.97 -6.91
CA ASP A 610 19.94 15.46 -5.67
C ASP A 610 18.72 14.60 -5.95
N PHE A 611 17.85 15.03 -6.87
CA PHE A 611 16.67 14.25 -7.27
C PHE A 611 17.04 12.94 -7.95
N VAL A 612 18.12 12.92 -8.74
CA VAL A 612 18.69 11.67 -9.29
C VAL A 612 19.20 10.76 -8.17
N GLN A 613 19.87 11.31 -7.15
CA GLN A 613 20.30 10.52 -6.00
C GLN A 613 19.12 9.96 -5.21
N LEU A 614 18.06 10.76 -4.99
CA LEU A 614 16.82 10.31 -4.34
C LEU A 614 16.15 9.19 -5.14
N LEU A 615 16.05 9.33 -6.46
CA LEU A 615 15.54 8.30 -7.36
C LEU A 615 16.34 6.99 -7.26
N ASN A 616 17.67 7.08 -7.23
CA ASN A 616 18.54 5.91 -7.08
C ASN A 616 18.42 5.25 -5.68
N THR A 617 18.08 6.03 -4.66
CA THR A 617 18.00 5.57 -3.27
C THR A 617 16.63 4.98 -2.94
N TYR A 618 15.56 5.64 -3.39
CA TYR A 618 14.18 5.36 -3.00
C TYR A 618 13.34 4.78 -4.15
N GLY A 619 13.90 4.60 -5.34
CA GLY A 619 13.20 4.09 -6.51
C GLY A 619 12.29 5.12 -7.17
N ASN A 620 11.48 4.66 -8.12
CA ASN A 620 10.64 5.49 -8.97
C ASN A 620 9.34 5.95 -8.29
N ALA A 621 9.45 6.62 -7.13
CA ALA A 621 8.34 7.23 -6.40
C ALA A 621 8.13 8.71 -6.79
N GLY A 622 8.30 9.04 -8.08
CA GLY A 622 8.08 10.40 -8.59
C GLY A 622 9.11 11.45 -8.14
N PHE A 623 10.29 11.02 -7.68
CA PHE A 623 11.36 11.93 -7.25
C PHE A 623 12.01 12.71 -8.39
N ASP A 624 11.96 12.19 -9.62
CA ASP A 624 12.61 12.83 -10.77
C ASP A 624 12.10 14.26 -11.03
N LYS A 625 13.03 15.18 -11.30
CA LYS A 625 12.79 16.60 -11.60
C LYS A 625 13.68 17.03 -12.77
N PRO A 626 13.45 16.46 -13.96
CA PRO A 626 14.36 16.62 -15.09
C PRO A 626 14.34 18.07 -15.60
N ASN A 627 15.52 18.52 -16.04
CA ASN A 627 15.80 19.89 -16.49
C ASN A 627 15.60 20.97 -15.42
N SER A 628 15.37 20.62 -14.15
CA SER A 628 15.23 21.62 -13.08
C SER A 628 16.48 22.48 -12.94
N THR A 629 17.67 21.89 -13.11
CA THR A 629 18.93 22.63 -13.07
C THR A 629 19.05 23.59 -14.25
N VAL A 630 18.78 23.12 -15.47
CA VAL A 630 18.95 23.93 -16.69
C VAL A 630 17.96 25.09 -16.74
N ASN A 631 16.73 24.90 -16.27
CA ASN A 631 15.66 25.88 -16.45
C ASN A 631 15.49 26.87 -15.29
N ALA A 632 15.85 26.47 -14.06
CA ALA A 632 15.72 27.33 -12.86
C ALA A 632 17.07 27.65 -12.18
N ASN A 633 18.17 26.99 -12.57
CA ASN A 633 19.48 27.15 -11.93
C ASN A 633 19.48 27.04 -10.38
N PRO A 634 18.74 26.09 -9.76
CA PRO A 634 18.78 25.88 -8.32
C PRO A 634 20.20 25.56 -7.84
N VAL A 635 20.56 26.11 -6.68
CA VAL A 635 21.77 25.74 -5.96
C VAL A 635 21.43 24.60 -5.01
N SER A 636 22.18 23.50 -5.04
CA SER A 636 22.07 22.46 -4.00
C SER A 636 22.99 22.83 -2.83
N ARG A 637 22.40 23.16 -1.67
CA ARG A 637 23.17 23.39 -0.44
C ARG A 637 22.29 23.38 0.80
N VAL A 638 22.93 23.16 1.95
CA VAL A 638 22.38 23.48 3.27
C VAL A 638 22.61 24.96 3.54
N TRP A 639 21.56 25.64 3.97
CA TRP A 639 21.61 27.04 4.31
C TRP A 639 21.37 27.24 5.81
N LEU A 640 22.07 28.21 6.36
CA LEU A 640 21.91 28.64 7.74
C LEU A 640 21.23 30.00 7.76
N PRO A 641 20.11 30.16 8.48
CA PRO A 641 19.50 31.46 8.66
C PRO A 641 20.41 32.36 9.51
N THR A 642 20.16 33.66 9.46
CA THR A 642 20.84 34.64 10.31
C THR A 642 19.88 35.23 11.33
N LEU A 643 20.31 35.31 12.58
CA LEU A 643 19.54 35.88 13.68
C LEU A 643 19.48 37.40 13.51
N LYS A 644 18.27 37.92 13.30
CA LYS A 644 18.01 39.35 13.16
C LYS A 644 17.71 40.01 14.51
N SER A 645 16.93 39.34 15.35
CA SER A 645 16.55 39.87 16.66
C SER A 645 16.18 38.73 17.59
N PHE A 646 16.47 38.89 18.88
CA PHE A 646 16.18 37.88 19.90
C PHE A 646 15.40 38.52 21.05
N TYR A 647 14.34 37.85 21.45
CA TYR A 647 13.39 38.39 22.42
C TYR A 647 13.15 37.39 23.55
N ARG A 648 12.86 37.92 24.74
CA ARG A 648 12.41 37.15 25.90
C ARG A 648 11.05 37.68 26.36
N SER A 649 10.13 36.77 26.66
CA SER A 649 8.81 37.15 27.17
C SER A 649 8.92 37.82 28.54
N ARG A 650 8.13 38.87 28.75
CA ARG A 650 7.97 39.57 30.03
C ARG A 650 7.07 38.80 30.99
N ASN A 651 6.17 37.98 30.45
CA ASN A 651 5.15 37.27 31.21
C ASN A 651 5.61 35.85 31.60
N ASN A 652 6.51 35.25 30.83
CA ASN A 652 7.10 33.95 31.14
C ASN A 652 8.58 33.97 30.78
N GLU A 653 9.43 33.95 31.80
CA GLU A 653 10.86 34.10 31.63
C GLU A 653 11.53 32.91 30.90
N ASN A 654 10.81 31.80 30.72
CA ASN A 654 11.28 30.60 30.00
C ASN A 654 10.93 30.63 28.50
N VAL A 655 10.25 31.68 28.02
CA VAL A 655 9.83 31.80 26.62
C VAL A 655 10.72 32.79 25.88
N PHE A 656 11.29 32.33 24.78
CA PHE A 656 12.15 33.08 23.88
C PHE A 656 11.58 33.10 22.47
N LEU A 657 11.91 34.13 21.71
CA LEU A 657 11.53 34.25 20.31
C LEU A 657 12.74 34.73 19.51
N ALA A 658 13.10 33.97 18.47
CA ALA A 658 14.14 34.33 17.51
C ALA A 658 13.48 34.79 16.20
N LEU A 659 13.81 36.01 15.76
CA LEU A 659 13.51 36.45 14.41
C LEU A 659 14.69 36.12 13.53
N LEU A 660 14.49 35.16 12.62
CA LEU A 660 15.49 34.68 11.69
C LEU A 660 15.29 35.32 10.31
N ASN A 661 16.39 35.64 9.63
CA ASN A 661 16.41 36.04 8.24
C ASN A 661 16.87 34.86 7.39
N ILE A 662 16.08 34.55 6.37
CA ILE A 662 16.36 33.49 5.39
C ILE A 662 17.05 34.14 4.20
N ASP A 663 18.08 33.49 3.68
CA ASP A 663 18.80 33.95 2.49
C ASP A 663 17.86 33.99 1.29
N THR A 664 17.84 35.13 0.58
CA THR A 664 16.97 35.34 -0.57
C THR A 664 17.31 34.42 -1.73
N ASP A 665 18.57 34.02 -1.89
CA ASP A 665 19.01 33.14 -2.97
C ASP A 665 18.45 31.72 -2.82
N ALA A 666 17.97 31.36 -1.63
CA ALA A 666 17.30 30.09 -1.40
C ALA A 666 15.80 30.11 -1.66
N ILE A 667 15.22 31.31 -1.71
CA ILE A 667 13.77 31.51 -1.88
C ILE A 667 13.47 31.95 -3.33
N ASN A 668 14.41 32.66 -3.97
CA ASN A 668 14.32 33.08 -5.36
C ASN A 668 14.71 31.91 -6.29
N LEU A 669 13.85 30.91 -6.37
CA LEU A 669 13.87 29.90 -7.43
C LEU A 669 13.08 30.36 -8.66
#